data_AF-A0A8S4FYG8-F1
#
_entry.id   AF-A0A8S4FYG8-F1
#
_cell.length_a   1.000
_cell.length_b   1.000
_cell.length_c   1.000
_cell.angle_alpha   90.00
_cell.angle_beta   90.00
_cell.angle_gamma   90.00
#
_symmetry.space_group_name_H-M   'P 1'
#
loop_
_entity.id
_entity.type
_entity.pdbx_description
1 polymer ?
#
loop_
_entity_poly.entity_id
_entity_poly.type
_entity_poly.pdbx_seq_one_letter_code
_entity_poly.pdbx_strand_id
1 'polypeptide(L)'
;MLKIGGGAALVAAIVAVFVVATQGRDPDLEALEHEGQEYIKTLDVATGFRRNRASLAEWAYTSNITKENEERKIHIQLEISKEDKVAWEETKMYKWQDFQDLSLRRMFKKYSQLGASALPDDKYKKFMQVISDMESNYATAKICSYKNESKCDLSLEPDITEIFSKSQDPEELKHTWVQWHRAAGAPARDNFTEYVQLDNEAAQLNDFKNVADWWLSEYEVPDFEAQIAALWEDVKPLYQQLHAYVRKRLRDKYGDQVVSARGPIPAHLLGNMWAQTWSNIESFTRPYPDKKEMDVTQAMKDQNYTALKMFQMSDEFFRSLNLTAMPELFWKNSIIEKPSDRDMVCHASAWDFFDGKDFRVKMCTSIDAEYLETVHHEMGHVQYYLQYKHQPVIFRAGANPGFHEAVGDTIALSVSSPKHLRRVGLSNGEAEDDQTEINQLYKMGIDKIVFLPFAYTLDLFRYGVFRGTTAPEDYNCHYWNLRESLQGMEPPVNRTEEDFDAAAKYHVSADVEYARYYVSFIIQFQFHRALCQLAGEYVPEDFTKKLVDCDIYQSVAAGNALSNMLKMGSSKPWPDAMEALTGQRLMSADGLLEYFRPLHEWLQAENQRTGEHIGWEPSKMQYCTAEQRAALEAKAADESNKHSAETTTESST
;
A
#
# COMPACT_ATOMS: atom_id res chain seq x y z
N MET A 1 -94.01 -9.86 -5.18
CA MET A 1 -93.63 -8.67 -5.96
C MET A 1 -92.32 -8.14 -5.41
N LEU A 2 -91.33 -8.01 -6.30
CA LEU A 2 -90.10 -7.20 -6.31
C LEU A 2 -89.47 -6.59 -5.02
N LYS A 3 -88.11 -6.66 -5.00
CA LYS A 3 -87.12 -5.64 -4.57
C LYS A 3 -86.92 -5.48 -3.04
N ILE A 4 -85.73 -5.37 -2.42
CA ILE A 4 -84.37 -4.84 -2.68
C ILE A 4 -83.43 -5.60 -1.69
N GLY A 5 -82.16 -5.98 -1.92
CA GLY A 5 -81.15 -5.54 -2.88
C GLY A 5 -80.11 -4.60 -2.26
N GLY A 6 -79.11 -5.12 -1.53
CA GLY A 6 -77.84 -4.41 -1.31
C GLY A 6 -77.72 -3.60 -0.02
N GLY A 7 -77.17 -4.22 1.02
CA GLY A 7 -76.86 -3.56 2.30
C GLY A 7 -75.79 -4.30 3.09
N ALA A 8 -74.72 -4.75 2.44
CA ALA A 8 -73.56 -5.37 3.13
C ALA A 8 -72.22 -5.19 2.40
N ALA A 9 -72.17 -4.45 1.28
CA ALA A 9 -70.97 -4.29 0.46
C ALA A 9 -70.30 -2.90 0.56
N LEU A 10 -70.79 -2.01 1.44
CA LEU A 10 -70.29 -0.62 1.50
C LEU A 10 -69.43 -0.28 2.73
N VAL A 11 -69.25 -1.21 3.69
CA VAL A 11 -68.39 -0.96 4.87
C VAL A 11 -67.05 -1.71 4.78
N ALA A 12 -66.98 -2.80 4.00
CA ALA A 12 -65.71 -3.47 3.72
C ALA A 12 -64.84 -2.74 2.66
N ALA A 13 -65.45 -1.88 1.82
CA ALA A 13 -64.74 -1.13 0.79
C ALA A 13 -64.12 0.20 1.29
N ILE A 14 -64.52 0.71 2.45
CA ILE A 14 -63.96 1.96 3.01
C ILE A 14 -62.80 1.68 3.99
N VAL A 15 -62.74 0.48 4.58
CA VAL A 15 -61.55 0.05 5.36
C VAL A 15 -60.48 -0.58 4.47
N ALA A 16 -60.82 -1.08 3.28
CA ALA A 16 -59.85 -1.54 2.28
C ALA A 16 -59.18 -0.40 1.48
N VAL A 17 -59.68 0.84 1.58
CA VAL A 17 -59.08 2.03 0.94
C VAL A 17 -58.23 2.86 1.91
N PHE A 18 -58.20 2.52 3.21
CA PHE A 18 -57.36 3.20 4.20
C PHE A 18 -56.34 2.31 4.92
N VAL A 19 -56.13 1.07 4.46
CA VAL A 19 -55.02 0.20 4.91
C VAL A 19 -54.28 -0.43 3.71
N VAL A 20 -54.25 0.29 2.59
CA VAL A 20 -53.20 0.12 1.54
C VAL A 20 -52.53 1.48 1.33
N ALA A 21 -52.14 2.12 2.42
CA ALA A 21 -51.03 3.08 2.43
C ALA A 21 -49.77 2.31 2.83
N THR A 22 -49.50 1.20 2.15
CA THR A 22 -48.20 0.55 2.19
C THR A 22 -47.30 1.29 1.21
N GLN A 23 -46.47 2.20 1.72
CA GLN A 23 -45.14 2.52 1.19
C GLN A 23 -45.02 2.61 -0.36
N GLY A 24 -45.81 3.46 -1.01
CA GLY A 24 -45.48 3.89 -2.37
C GLY A 24 -44.24 4.80 -2.30
N ARG A 25 -43.22 4.54 -3.14
CA ARG A 25 -42.11 5.48 -3.32
C ARG A 25 -42.66 6.84 -3.77
N ASP A 26 -42.03 7.92 -3.31
CA ASP A 26 -42.34 9.27 -3.79
C ASP A 26 -42.12 9.32 -5.31
N PRO A 27 -43.17 9.55 -6.13
CA PRO A 27 -43.05 9.54 -7.59
C PRO A 27 -42.03 10.56 -8.13
N ASP A 28 -41.86 11.69 -7.43
CA ASP A 28 -40.90 12.72 -7.84
C ASP A 28 -39.46 12.25 -7.59
N LEU A 29 -39.24 11.54 -6.48
CA LEU A 29 -37.94 10.91 -6.18
C LEU A 29 -37.63 9.77 -7.15
N GLU A 30 -38.62 8.96 -7.51
CA GLU A 30 -38.44 7.85 -8.47
C GLU A 30 -38.11 8.38 -9.87
N ALA A 31 -38.76 9.46 -10.30
CA ALA A 31 -38.43 10.14 -11.56
C ALA A 31 -37.00 10.73 -11.53
N LEU A 32 -36.60 11.37 -10.43
CA LEU A 32 -35.25 11.92 -10.25
C LEU A 32 -34.18 10.83 -10.21
N GLU A 33 -34.45 9.70 -9.55
CA GLU A 33 -33.54 8.54 -9.56
C GLU A 33 -33.37 7.99 -10.98
N HIS A 34 -34.46 7.86 -11.73
CA HIS A 34 -34.39 7.39 -13.13
C HIS A 34 -33.57 8.35 -14.00
N GLU A 35 -33.76 9.66 -13.86
CA GLU A 35 -32.93 10.67 -14.54
C GLU A 35 -31.46 10.55 -14.13
N GLY A 36 -31.19 10.41 -12.83
CA GLY A 36 -29.85 10.21 -12.30
C GLY A 36 -29.17 8.93 -12.81
N GLN A 37 -29.92 7.85 -13.04
CA GLN A 37 -29.40 6.62 -13.64
C GLN A 37 -28.95 6.82 -15.09
N GLU A 38 -29.75 7.51 -15.90
CA GLU A 38 -29.38 7.81 -17.30
C GLU A 38 -28.20 8.78 -17.39
N TYR A 39 -28.16 9.77 -16.49
CA TYR A 39 -27.02 10.67 -16.34
C TYR A 39 -25.74 9.90 -16.01
N ILE A 40 -25.75 9.05 -14.99
CA ILE A 40 -24.58 8.27 -14.57
C ILE A 40 -24.10 7.33 -15.68
N LYS A 41 -24.98 6.71 -16.47
CA LYS A 41 -24.57 5.89 -17.63
C LYS A 41 -23.79 6.71 -18.66
N THR A 42 -24.23 7.94 -18.92
CA THR A 42 -23.55 8.85 -19.85
C THR A 42 -22.22 9.32 -19.28
N LEU A 43 -22.21 9.68 -17.99
CA LEU A 43 -21.02 10.11 -17.27
C LEU A 43 -19.97 8.99 -17.19
N ASP A 44 -20.38 7.74 -16.96
CA ASP A 44 -19.49 6.58 -16.87
C ASP A 44 -18.68 6.39 -18.16
N VAL A 45 -19.36 6.47 -19.31
CA VAL A 45 -18.73 6.38 -20.64
C VAL A 45 -17.74 7.54 -20.83
N ALA A 46 -18.15 8.77 -20.55
CA ALA A 46 -17.29 9.94 -20.68
C ALA A 46 -16.06 9.87 -19.75
N THR A 47 -16.25 9.44 -18.50
CA THR A 47 -15.18 9.22 -17.53
C THR A 47 -14.23 8.12 -17.98
N GLY A 48 -14.72 7.04 -18.59
CA GLY A 48 -13.88 6.01 -19.20
C GLY A 48 -12.94 6.59 -20.28
N PHE A 49 -13.46 7.42 -21.19
CA PHE A 49 -12.64 8.10 -22.20
C PHE A 49 -11.61 9.05 -21.59
N ARG A 50 -12.00 9.83 -20.58
CA ARG A 50 -11.10 10.75 -19.88
C ARG A 50 -9.97 10.02 -19.17
N ARG A 51 -10.30 8.99 -18.37
CA ARG A 51 -9.29 8.20 -17.67
C ARG A 51 -8.36 7.46 -18.63
N ASN A 52 -8.86 6.94 -19.74
CA ASN A 52 -8.02 6.35 -20.78
C ASN A 52 -7.01 7.35 -21.36
N ARG A 53 -7.45 8.58 -21.69
CA ARG A 53 -6.56 9.67 -22.15
C ARG A 53 -5.48 10.00 -21.12
N ALA A 54 -5.85 10.12 -19.85
CA ALA A 54 -4.91 10.36 -18.76
C ALA A 54 -3.89 9.21 -18.62
N SER A 55 -4.35 7.96 -18.53
CA SER A 55 -3.48 6.78 -18.40
C SER A 55 -2.51 6.66 -19.58
N LEU A 56 -2.94 6.96 -20.81
CA LEU A 56 -2.06 6.95 -21.99
C LEU A 56 -0.97 8.02 -21.93
N ALA A 57 -1.31 9.23 -21.46
CA ALA A 57 -0.36 10.32 -21.33
C ALA A 57 0.66 10.05 -20.21
N GLU A 58 0.20 9.56 -19.07
CA GLU A 58 1.04 9.19 -17.94
C GLU A 58 1.97 8.02 -18.28
N TRP A 59 1.44 6.99 -18.96
CA TRP A 59 2.25 5.88 -19.44
C TRP A 59 3.38 6.36 -20.37
N ALA A 60 3.07 7.29 -21.29
CA ALA A 60 4.05 7.83 -22.22
C ALA A 60 5.19 8.59 -21.50
N TYR A 61 4.88 9.32 -20.43
CA TYR A 61 5.86 10.01 -19.60
C TYR A 61 6.68 9.03 -18.75
N THR A 62 6.02 8.19 -17.95
CA THR A 62 6.71 7.28 -17.01
C THR A 62 7.53 6.20 -17.71
N SER A 63 7.20 5.85 -18.95
CA SER A 63 7.95 4.91 -19.78
C SER A 63 9.03 5.56 -20.66
N ASN A 64 9.05 6.90 -20.74
CA ASN A 64 10.01 7.68 -21.51
C ASN A 64 10.06 9.13 -20.98
N ILE A 65 10.91 9.37 -19.99
CA ILE A 65 10.97 10.65 -19.28
C ILE A 65 11.59 11.71 -20.19
N THR A 66 10.74 12.60 -20.71
CA THR A 66 11.16 13.77 -21.50
C THR A 66 10.28 14.97 -21.15
N LYS A 67 10.82 16.18 -21.34
CA LYS A 67 10.06 17.42 -21.15
C LYS A 67 8.83 17.51 -22.05
N GLU A 68 8.92 16.99 -23.28
CA GLU A 68 7.78 16.94 -24.21
C GLU A 68 6.64 16.06 -23.67
N ASN A 69 6.98 14.86 -23.18
CA ASN A 69 5.98 13.95 -22.60
C ASN A 69 5.38 14.53 -21.31
N GLU A 70 6.20 15.19 -20.49
CA GLU A 70 5.75 15.88 -19.28
C GLU A 70 4.75 17.00 -19.60
N GLU A 71 5.11 17.90 -20.53
CA GLU A 71 4.24 19.00 -20.95
C GLU A 71 2.93 18.47 -21.56
N ARG A 72 3.00 17.38 -22.33
CA ARG A 72 1.83 16.71 -22.91
C ARG A 72 0.92 16.10 -21.84
N LYS A 73 1.50 15.41 -20.85
CA LYS A 73 0.80 14.85 -19.68
C LYS A 73 0.05 15.95 -18.93
N ILE A 74 0.76 17.02 -18.54
CA ILE A 74 0.17 18.17 -17.83
C ILE A 74 -0.95 18.82 -18.66
N HIS A 75 -0.73 19.00 -19.97
CA HIS A 75 -1.74 19.59 -20.85
C HIS A 75 -3.01 18.76 -20.93
N ILE A 76 -2.89 17.44 -21.12
CA ILE A 76 -4.05 16.51 -21.17
C ILE A 76 -4.79 16.52 -19.83
N GLN A 77 -4.06 16.53 -18.71
CA GLN A 77 -4.67 16.54 -17.38
C GLN A 77 -5.43 17.85 -17.11
N LEU A 78 -4.93 19.00 -17.62
CA LEU A 78 -5.64 20.28 -17.55
C LEU A 78 -6.93 20.29 -18.37
N GLU A 79 -6.95 19.68 -19.55
CA GLU A 79 -8.18 19.54 -20.35
C GLU A 79 -9.21 18.66 -19.64
N ILE A 80 -8.77 17.51 -19.12
CA ILE A 80 -9.63 16.58 -18.37
C ILE A 80 -10.19 17.25 -17.11
N SER A 81 -9.38 18.01 -16.38
CA SER A 81 -9.83 18.76 -15.19
C SER A 81 -10.99 19.70 -15.50
N LYS A 82 -10.98 20.38 -16.66
CA LYS A 82 -12.10 21.24 -17.11
C LYS A 82 -13.35 20.42 -17.44
N GLU A 83 -13.19 19.29 -18.12
CA GLU A 83 -14.30 18.38 -18.43
C GLU A 83 -14.90 17.80 -17.13
N ASP A 84 -14.07 17.46 -16.15
CA ASP A 84 -14.48 16.93 -14.84
C ASP A 84 -15.24 17.97 -14.03
N LYS A 85 -14.82 19.25 -14.04
CA LYS A 85 -15.55 20.36 -13.41
C LYS A 85 -16.98 20.48 -13.95
N VAL A 86 -17.17 20.41 -15.27
CA VAL A 86 -18.51 20.49 -15.90
C VAL A 86 -19.38 19.32 -15.44
N ALA A 87 -18.84 18.10 -15.45
CA ALA A 87 -19.56 16.93 -14.98
C ALA A 87 -19.91 17.03 -13.48
N TRP A 88 -18.99 17.54 -12.67
CA TRP A 88 -19.19 17.73 -11.24
C TRP A 88 -20.28 18.76 -10.92
N GLU A 89 -20.33 19.87 -11.66
CA GLU A 89 -21.40 20.87 -11.52
C GLU A 89 -22.77 20.25 -11.76
N GLU A 90 -22.93 19.45 -12.82
CA GLU A 90 -24.17 18.72 -13.11
C GLU A 90 -24.48 17.67 -12.03
N THR A 91 -23.48 16.88 -11.61
CA THR A 91 -23.63 15.88 -10.53
C THR A 91 -24.17 16.51 -9.25
N LYS A 92 -23.71 17.71 -8.88
CA LYS A 92 -24.15 18.44 -7.68
C LYS A 92 -25.57 18.99 -7.75
N MET A 93 -26.20 19.04 -8.93
CA MET A 93 -27.60 19.47 -9.07
C MET A 93 -28.60 18.41 -8.60
N TYR A 94 -28.21 17.14 -8.57
CA TYR A 94 -29.06 16.03 -8.14
C TYR A 94 -29.15 15.95 -6.62
N LYS A 95 -30.36 15.73 -6.09
CA LYS A 95 -30.59 15.40 -4.68
C LYS A 95 -30.34 13.91 -4.41
N TRP A 96 -29.13 13.46 -4.71
CA TRP A 96 -28.77 12.05 -4.74
C TRP A 96 -28.72 11.40 -3.35
N GLN A 97 -28.62 12.18 -2.27
CA GLN A 97 -28.56 11.69 -0.89
C GLN A 97 -29.83 10.93 -0.50
N ASP A 98 -30.98 11.33 -1.08
CA ASP A 98 -32.29 10.72 -0.85
C ASP A 98 -32.53 9.47 -1.71
N PHE A 99 -31.61 9.17 -2.64
CA PHE A 99 -31.74 8.00 -3.51
C PHE A 99 -31.73 6.68 -2.71
N GLN A 100 -32.70 5.84 -3.04
CA GLN A 100 -32.93 4.52 -2.48
C GLN A 100 -32.04 3.46 -3.12
N ASP A 101 -31.63 3.63 -4.38
CA ASP A 101 -30.59 2.81 -4.99
C ASP A 101 -29.23 3.16 -4.37
N LEU A 102 -28.76 2.29 -3.49
CA LEU A 102 -27.50 2.45 -2.77
C LEU A 102 -26.28 2.52 -3.71
N SER A 103 -26.31 1.80 -4.84
CA SER A 103 -25.23 1.81 -5.82
C SER A 103 -25.19 3.15 -6.53
N LEU A 104 -26.36 3.63 -6.98
CA LEU A 104 -26.49 4.95 -7.59
C LEU A 104 -26.04 6.05 -6.63
N ARG A 105 -26.54 6.04 -5.40
CA ARG A 105 -26.15 6.98 -4.34
C ARG A 105 -24.65 7.00 -4.10
N ARG A 106 -24.00 5.83 -4.10
CA ARG A 106 -22.55 5.70 -3.93
C ARG A 106 -21.79 6.27 -5.14
N MET A 107 -22.26 6.05 -6.37
CA MET A 107 -21.66 6.65 -7.57
C MET A 107 -21.73 8.17 -7.51
N PHE A 108 -22.89 8.73 -7.17
CA PHE A 108 -23.04 10.18 -6.99
C PHE A 108 -22.15 10.73 -5.87
N LYS A 109 -22.06 10.05 -4.72
CA LYS A 109 -21.12 10.42 -3.65
C LYS A 109 -19.69 10.52 -4.18
N LYS A 110 -19.22 9.52 -4.92
CA LYS A 110 -17.85 9.51 -5.47
C LYS A 110 -17.66 10.57 -6.56
N TYR A 111 -18.61 10.75 -7.48
CA TYR A 111 -18.52 11.80 -8.52
C TYR A 111 -18.67 13.23 -7.98
N SER A 112 -19.25 13.39 -6.79
CA SER A 112 -19.33 14.70 -6.12
C SER A 112 -18.00 15.16 -5.50
N GLN A 113 -16.98 14.28 -5.49
CA GLN A 113 -15.61 14.60 -5.10
C GLN A 113 -14.77 14.76 -6.36
N LEU A 114 -14.33 16.00 -6.62
CA LEU A 114 -13.55 16.37 -7.80
C LEU A 114 -12.04 16.15 -7.62
N GLY A 115 -11.61 15.99 -6.36
CA GLY A 115 -10.22 15.85 -5.96
C GLY A 115 -9.38 17.08 -6.27
N ALA A 116 -8.11 16.89 -6.63
CA ALA A 116 -7.19 18.00 -6.93
C ALA A 116 -7.68 18.90 -8.07
N SER A 117 -8.51 18.38 -8.99
CA SER A 117 -9.15 19.16 -10.05
C SER A 117 -10.09 20.24 -9.52
N ALA A 118 -10.46 20.24 -8.22
CA ALA A 118 -11.22 21.33 -7.62
C ALA A 118 -10.47 22.66 -7.58
N LEU A 119 -9.13 22.62 -7.61
CA LEU A 119 -8.30 23.82 -7.64
C LEU A 119 -8.59 24.71 -8.88
N PRO A 120 -8.44 26.03 -8.77
CA PRO A 120 -8.33 26.93 -9.92
C PRO A 120 -7.26 26.45 -10.91
N ASP A 121 -7.45 26.66 -12.21
CA ASP A 121 -6.60 26.06 -13.26
C ASP A 121 -5.10 26.41 -13.11
N ASP A 122 -4.78 27.63 -12.67
CA ASP A 122 -3.41 28.08 -12.40
C ASP A 122 -2.79 27.33 -11.21
N LYS A 123 -3.57 27.16 -10.13
CA LYS A 123 -3.17 26.38 -8.94
C LYS A 123 -3.07 24.90 -9.24
N TYR A 124 -4.01 24.33 -9.99
CA TYR A 124 -3.98 22.92 -10.39
C TYR A 124 -2.76 22.61 -11.28
N LYS A 125 -2.45 23.51 -12.22
CA LYS A 125 -1.22 23.41 -13.01
C LYS A 125 0.02 23.44 -12.10
N LYS A 126 0.07 24.37 -11.15
CA LYS A 126 1.19 24.49 -10.22
C LYS A 126 1.32 23.27 -9.31
N PHE A 127 0.21 22.71 -8.84
CA PHE A 127 0.14 21.46 -8.06
C PHE A 127 0.79 20.30 -8.82
N MET A 128 0.40 20.08 -10.09
CA MET A 128 1.01 19.05 -10.92
C MET A 128 2.50 19.30 -11.18
N GLN A 129 2.90 20.57 -11.36
CA GLN A 129 4.30 20.92 -11.57
C GLN A 129 5.17 20.63 -10.35
N VAL A 130 4.73 20.99 -9.14
CA VAL A 130 5.54 20.74 -7.93
C VAL A 130 5.69 19.24 -7.64
N ILE A 131 4.66 18.42 -7.91
CA ILE A 131 4.77 16.96 -7.82
C ILE A 131 5.74 16.42 -8.88
N SER A 132 5.60 16.85 -10.14
CA SER A 132 6.49 16.44 -11.23
C SER A 132 7.95 16.81 -10.96
N ASP A 133 8.20 18.00 -10.40
CA ASP A 133 9.54 18.46 -10.03
C ASP A 133 10.14 17.58 -8.92
N MET A 134 9.36 17.18 -7.92
CA MET A 134 9.80 16.25 -6.86
C MET A 134 10.07 14.85 -7.41
N GLU A 135 9.17 14.29 -8.23
CA GLU A 135 9.35 12.99 -8.89
C GLU A 135 10.60 12.97 -9.78
N SER A 136 10.78 14.02 -10.59
CA SER A 136 11.91 14.17 -11.50
C SER A 136 13.23 14.30 -10.74
N ASN A 137 13.26 15.09 -9.66
CA ASN A 137 14.42 15.16 -8.77
C ASN A 137 14.80 13.78 -8.23
N TYR A 138 13.82 13.03 -7.71
CA TYR A 138 14.03 11.69 -7.19
C TYR A 138 14.54 10.72 -8.27
N ALA A 139 13.90 10.70 -9.44
CA ALA A 139 14.19 9.74 -10.52
C ALA A 139 15.56 9.99 -11.18
N THR A 140 16.01 11.24 -11.23
CA THR A 140 17.23 11.64 -11.94
C THR A 140 18.41 11.92 -11.02
N ALA A 141 18.22 11.91 -9.70
CA ALA A 141 19.28 12.12 -8.72
C ALA A 141 20.45 11.13 -8.91
N LYS A 142 21.67 11.68 -8.90
CA LYS A 142 22.92 10.93 -8.98
C LYS A 142 23.86 11.31 -7.84
N ILE A 143 24.66 10.36 -7.38
CA ILE A 143 25.65 10.58 -6.31
C ILE A 143 27.06 10.15 -6.74
N CYS A 144 28.08 10.66 -6.03
CA CYS A 144 29.46 10.24 -6.20
C CYS A 144 29.82 9.03 -5.34
N SER A 145 30.58 8.09 -5.93
CA SER A 145 31.03 6.87 -5.27
C SER A 145 31.98 7.15 -4.10
N TYR A 146 31.78 6.44 -2.98
CA TYR A 146 32.70 6.43 -1.84
C TYR A 146 34.12 5.97 -2.24
N LYS A 147 34.22 4.95 -3.10
CA LYS A 147 35.50 4.34 -3.51
C LYS A 147 36.22 5.13 -4.59
N ASN A 148 35.51 5.97 -5.34
CA ASN A 148 36.07 6.81 -6.39
C ASN A 148 35.25 8.10 -6.54
N GLU A 149 35.72 9.19 -5.93
CA GLU A 149 35.04 10.50 -5.94
C GLU A 149 34.84 11.08 -7.34
N SER A 150 35.60 10.66 -8.35
CA SER A 150 35.41 11.10 -9.74
C SER A 150 34.24 10.41 -10.46
N LYS A 151 33.70 9.31 -9.90
CA LYS A 151 32.54 8.59 -10.44
C LYS A 151 31.26 9.14 -9.80
N CYS A 152 30.58 10.06 -10.50
CA CYS A 152 29.39 10.78 -10.02
C CYS A 152 28.11 10.49 -10.83
N ASP A 153 27.98 9.26 -11.31
CA ASP A 153 26.88 8.79 -12.16
C ASP A 153 26.03 7.69 -11.52
N LEU A 154 26.21 7.42 -10.21
CA LEU A 154 25.49 6.37 -9.49
C LEU A 154 24.02 6.76 -9.29
N SER A 155 23.11 5.95 -9.82
CA SER A 155 21.65 6.06 -9.67
C SER A 155 21.14 5.28 -8.46
N LEU A 156 19.91 5.57 -8.02
CA LEU A 156 19.21 4.69 -7.07
C LEU A 156 19.20 3.24 -7.55
N GLU A 157 18.68 3.03 -8.77
CA GLU A 157 18.61 1.71 -9.40
C GLU A 157 19.51 1.65 -10.67
N PRO A 158 20.43 0.68 -10.77
CA PRO A 158 20.70 -0.39 -9.81
C PRO A 158 21.79 -0.03 -8.78
N ASP A 159 22.57 1.05 -8.97
CA ASP A 159 23.87 1.22 -8.32
C ASP A 159 23.77 1.31 -6.79
N ILE A 160 22.94 2.21 -6.27
CA ILE A 160 22.78 2.43 -4.83
C ILE A 160 22.10 1.23 -4.17
N THR A 161 21.05 0.67 -4.80
CA THR A 161 20.39 -0.55 -4.32
C THR A 161 21.37 -1.73 -4.25
N GLU A 162 22.28 -1.85 -5.22
CA GLU A 162 23.32 -2.86 -5.21
C GLU A 162 24.34 -2.64 -4.08
N ILE A 163 24.76 -1.39 -3.85
CA ILE A 163 25.64 -1.04 -2.73
C ILE A 163 25.00 -1.43 -1.39
N PHE A 164 23.73 -1.08 -1.16
CA PHE A 164 23.03 -1.44 0.08
C PHE A 164 22.85 -2.94 0.23
N SER A 165 22.54 -3.66 -0.85
CA SER A 165 22.33 -5.11 -0.79
C SER A 165 23.61 -5.91 -0.56
N LYS A 166 24.78 -5.41 -0.99
CA LYS A 166 26.04 -6.19 -1.00
C LYS A 166 27.13 -5.65 -0.08
N SER A 167 27.21 -4.34 0.13
CA SER A 167 28.29 -3.77 0.92
C SER A 167 28.17 -4.16 2.39
N GLN A 168 29.32 -4.47 2.98
CA GLN A 168 29.45 -4.76 4.39
C GLN A 168 30.39 -3.75 5.07
N ASP A 169 30.68 -2.62 4.41
CA ASP A 169 31.46 -1.52 4.97
C ASP A 169 30.50 -0.46 5.51
N PRO A 170 30.40 -0.27 6.85
CA PRO A 170 29.54 0.75 7.45
C PRO A 170 29.82 2.16 6.92
N GLU A 171 31.06 2.49 6.58
CA GLU A 171 31.40 3.84 6.10
C GLU A 171 30.95 4.07 4.66
N GLU A 172 31.04 3.04 3.81
CA GLU A 172 30.48 3.10 2.44
C GLU A 172 28.95 3.23 2.48
N LEU A 173 28.29 2.44 3.32
CA LEU A 173 26.84 2.50 3.51
C LEU A 173 26.41 3.87 4.05
N LYS A 174 27.15 4.42 5.02
CA LYS A 174 26.88 5.73 5.62
C LYS A 174 27.05 6.85 4.59
N HIS A 175 28.15 6.84 3.84
CA HIS A 175 28.39 7.81 2.76
C HIS A 175 27.25 7.76 1.75
N THR A 176 26.91 6.57 1.26
CA THR A 176 25.87 6.37 0.25
C THR A 176 24.51 6.85 0.77
N TRP A 177 24.16 6.51 2.02
CA TRP A 177 22.94 6.97 2.68
C TRP A 177 22.87 8.50 2.72
N VAL A 178 23.92 9.16 3.20
CA VAL A 178 23.97 10.63 3.34
C VAL A 178 23.89 11.32 1.99
N GLN A 179 24.63 10.84 0.98
CA GLN A 179 24.61 11.45 -0.34
C GLN A 179 23.23 11.31 -1.01
N TRP A 180 22.56 10.17 -0.85
CA TRP A 180 21.22 9.99 -1.39
C TRP A 180 20.21 10.95 -0.76
N HIS A 181 20.17 11.04 0.57
CA HIS A 181 19.25 11.94 1.26
C HIS A 181 19.52 13.42 0.93
N ARG A 182 20.79 13.78 0.72
CA ARG A 182 21.18 15.11 0.26
C ARG A 182 20.77 15.41 -1.18
N ALA A 183 20.82 14.44 -2.08
CA ALA A 183 20.51 14.62 -3.50
C ALA A 183 19.00 14.53 -3.78
N ALA A 184 18.32 13.56 -3.19
CA ALA A 184 16.91 13.28 -3.47
C ALA A 184 15.95 13.93 -2.46
N GLY A 185 16.35 14.06 -1.19
CA GLY A 185 15.49 14.55 -0.11
C GLY A 185 15.50 16.07 0.04
N ALA A 186 16.64 16.64 0.43
CA ALA A 186 16.76 18.06 0.76
C ALA A 186 16.22 19.03 -0.34
N PRO A 187 16.49 18.82 -1.64
CA PRO A 187 15.99 19.71 -2.69
C PRO A 187 14.46 19.68 -2.87
N ALA A 188 13.77 18.64 -2.41
CA ALA A 188 12.33 18.51 -2.53
C ALA A 188 11.55 19.33 -1.48
N ARG A 189 12.22 19.88 -0.46
CA ARG A 189 11.57 20.50 0.72
C ARG A 189 10.63 21.65 0.37
N ASP A 190 11.06 22.56 -0.50
CA ASP A 190 10.26 23.74 -0.87
C ASP A 190 9.04 23.32 -1.70
N ASN A 191 9.26 22.47 -2.71
CA ASN A 191 8.17 21.91 -3.53
C ASN A 191 7.17 21.11 -2.70
N PHE A 192 7.64 20.33 -1.72
CA PHE A 192 6.78 19.57 -0.80
C PHE A 192 5.94 20.52 0.06
N THR A 193 6.52 21.61 0.56
CA THR A 193 5.78 22.60 1.35
C THR A 193 4.70 23.29 0.52
N GLU A 194 5.00 23.63 -0.74
CA GLU A 194 4.02 24.20 -1.67
C GLU A 194 2.94 23.18 -2.07
N TYR A 195 3.31 21.93 -2.29
CA TYR A 195 2.39 20.81 -2.52
C TYR A 195 1.39 20.67 -1.37
N VAL A 196 1.86 20.63 -0.12
CA VAL A 196 1.01 20.50 1.07
C VAL A 196 -0.03 21.63 1.15
N GLN A 197 0.35 22.86 0.80
CA GLN A 197 -0.57 24.01 0.80
C GLN A 197 -1.65 23.86 -0.26
N LEU A 198 -1.26 23.51 -1.49
CA LEU A 198 -2.18 23.34 -2.61
C LEU A 198 -3.12 22.15 -2.41
N ASP A 199 -2.61 21.04 -1.86
CA ASP A 199 -3.39 19.84 -1.64
C ASP A 199 -4.37 20.01 -0.48
N ASN A 200 -3.97 20.71 0.60
CA ASN A 200 -4.91 21.09 1.66
C ASN A 200 -6.02 22.03 1.16
N GLU A 201 -5.72 22.95 0.24
CA GLU A 201 -6.75 23.76 -0.41
C GLU A 201 -7.68 22.88 -1.26
N ALA A 202 -7.15 21.92 -2.01
CA ALA A 202 -7.96 20.96 -2.76
C ALA A 202 -8.88 20.14 -1.84
N ALA A 203 -8.36 19.64 -0.72
CA ALA A 203 -9.14 18.89 0.27
C ALA A 203 -10.32 19.74 0.80
N GLN A 204 -10.07 21.01 1.14
CA GLN A 204 -11.11 21.94 1.60
C GLN A 204 -12.19 22.20 0.55
N LEU A 205 -11.81 22.31 -0.72
CA LEU A 205 -12.76 22.45 -1.83
C LEU A 205 -13.60 21.17 -2.08
N ASN A 206 -13.17 20.03 -1.53
CA ASN A 206 -13.88 18.76 -1.53
C ASN A 206 -14.58 18.45 -0.19
N ASP A 207 -14.81 19.48 0.65
CA ASP A 207 -15.51 19.38 1.94
C ASP A 207 -14.76 18.55 3.02
N PHE A 208 -13.43 18.42 2.90
CA PHE A 208 -12.56 17.83 3.92
C PHE A 208 -11.78 18.89 4.69
N LYS A 209 -11.35 18.59 5.93
CA LYS A 209 -10.58 19.55 6.74
C LYS A 209 -9.17 19.78 6.17
N ASN A 210 -8.55 18.72 5.69
CA ASN A 210 -7.19 18.64 5.16
C ASN A 210 -7.01 17.31 4.41
N VAL A 211 -5.84 17.10 3.80
CA VAL A 211 -5.55 15.88 3.03
C VAL A 211 -5.58 14.62 3.90
N ALA A 212 -5.18 14.70 5.17
CA ALA A 212 -5.24 13.53 6.07
C ALA A 212 -6.68 13.03 6.22
N ASP A 213 -7.63 13.93 6.50
CA ASP A 213 -9.06 13.63 6.58
C ASP A 213 -9.60 13.06 5.25
N TRP A 214 -9.14 13.60 4.12
CA TRP A 214 -9.52 13.11 2.81
C TRP A 214 -8.99 11.69 2.52
N TRP A 215 -7.69 11.43 2.71
CA TRP A 215 -7.11 10.09 2.51
C TRP A 215 -7.73 9.03 3.43
N LEU A 216 -7.94 9.38 4.70
CA LEU A 216 -8.58 8.49 5.67
C LEU A 216 -10.02 8.13 5.27
N SER A 217 -10.73 9.02 4.56
CA SER A 217 -12.09 8.77 4.11
C SER A 217 -12.22 7.63 3.09
N GLU A 218 -11.14 7.28 2.36
CA GLU A 218 -11.11 6.14 1.43
C GLU A 218 -11.24 4.78 2.13
N TYR A 219 -10.99 4.74 3.44
CA TYR A 219 -11.20 3.56 4.27
C TYR A 219 -12.62 3.46 4.84
N GLU A 220 -13.48 4.46 4.63
CA GLU A 220 -14.92 4.41 4.93
C GLU A 220 -15.31 3.88 6.32
N VAL A 221 -14.44 4.06 7.32
CA VAL A 221 -14.69 3.75 8.73
C VAL A 221 -14.27 4.95 9.59
N PRO A 222 -15.05 5.33 10.61
CA PRO A 222 -14.82 6.56 11.39
C PRO A 222 -13.58 6.49 12.29
N ASP A 223 -13.15 5.29 12.68
CA ASP A 223 -12.10 5.02 13.67
C ASP A 223 -10.82 4.43 13.06
N PHE A 224 -10.56 4.65 11.76
CA PHE A 224 -9.45 4.01 11.04
C PHE A 224 -8.07 4.18 11.71
N GLU A 225 -7.72 5.40 12.15
CA GLU A 225 -6.43 5.64 12.81
C GLU A 225 -6.30 4.86 14.12
N ALA A 226 -7.38 4.77 14.89
CA ALA A 226 -7.41 3.98 16.12
C ALA A 226 -7.28 2.48 15.83
N GLN A 227 -7.90 1.98 14.75
CA GLN A 227 -7.74 0.60 14.29
C GLN A 227 -6.28 0.29 13.89
N ILE A 228 -5.62 1.17 13.12
CA ILE A 228 -4.20 1.00 12.77
C ILE A 228 -3.31 1.04 14.02
N ALA A 229 -3.56 1.95 14.96
CA ALA A 229 -2.81 2.02 16.21
C ALA A 229 -2.97 0.73 17.04
N ALA A 230 -4.18 0.17 17.11
CA ALA A 230 -4.44 -1.09 17.80
C ALA A 230 -3.71 -2.28 17.13
N LEU A 231 -3.77 -2.38 15.80
CA LEU A 231 -3.03 -3.40 15.04
C LEU A 231 -1.51 -3.29 15.27
N TRP A 232 -0.99 -2.07 15.40
CA TRP A 232 0.43 -1.90 15.73
C TRP A 232 0.77 -2.44 17.11
N GLU A 233 -0.05 -2.14 18.13
CA GLU A 233 0.19 -2.67 19.48
C GLU A 233 0.11 -4.20 19.53
N ASP A 234 -0.72 -4.83 18.70
CA ASP A 234 -0.76 -6.30 18.56
C ASP A 234 0.54 -6.88 17.97
N VAL A 235 1.11 -6.24 16.93
CA VAL A 235 2.32 -6.72 16.23
C VAL A 235 3.62 -6.33 16.94
N LYS A 236 3.63 -5.21 17.66
CA LYS A 236 4.81 -4.61 18.30
C LYS A 236 5.62 -5.58 19.17
N PRO A 237 5.05 -6.50 19.98
CA PRO A 237 5.84 -7.47 20.74
C PRO A 237 6.72 -8.35 19.85
N LEU A 238 6.17 -8.87 18.73
CA LEU A 238 6.93 -9.66 17.76
C LEU A 238 8.02 -8.80 17.11
N TYR A 239 7.67 -7.58 16.69
CA TYR A 239 8.64 -6.65 16.11
C TYR A 239 9.82 -6.36 17.04
N GLN A 240 9.56 -6.08 18.32
CA GLN A 240 10.62 -5.76 19.29
C GLN A 240 11.56 -6.94 19.54
N GLN A 241 11.06 -8.17 19.51
CA GLN A 241 11.88 -9.38 19.60
C GLN A 241 12.78 -9.53 18.36
N LEU A 242 12.22 -9.30 17.17
CA LEU A 242 12.96 -9.36 15.92
C LEU A 242 14.02 -8.24 15.82
N HIS A 243 13.66 -7.02 16.21
CA HIS A 243 14.57 -5.87 16.28
C HIS A 243 15.76 -6.15 17.20
N ALA A 244 15.51 -6.63 18.43
CA ALA A 244 16.56 -6.95 19.39
C ALA A 244 17.53 -8.01 18.86
N TYR A 245 16.99 -9.06 18.24
CA TYR A 245 17.79 -10.11 17.62
C TYR A 245 18.65 -9.55 16.48
N VAL A 246 18.07 -8.79 15.56
CA VAL A 246 18.79 -8.18 14.43
C VAL A 246 19.86 -7.20 14.92
N ARG A 247 19.54 -6.35 15.91
CA ARG A 247 20.50 -5.43 16.54
C ARG A 247 21.71 -6.18 17.09
N LYS A 248 21.48 -7.31 17.77
CA LYS A 248 22.55 -8.19 18.25
C LYS A 248 23.42 -8.71 17.12
N ARG A 249 22.81 -9.22 16.04
CA ARG A 249 23.57 -9.77 14.89
C ARG A 249 24.37 -8.72 14.15
N LEU A 250 23.83 -7.50 14.01
CA LEU A 250 24.56 -6.36 13.46
C LEU A 250 25.74 -5.98 14.37
N ARG A 251 25.54 -6.02 15.68
CA ARG A 251 26.60 -5.75 16.67
C ARG A 251 27.70 -6.80 16.68
N ASP A 252 27.36 -8.09 16.55
CA ASP A 252 28.35 -9.17 16.37
C ASP A 252 29.24 -8.91 15.13
N LYS A 253 28.65 -8.34 14.07
CA LYS A 253 29.34 -8.10 12.79
C LYS A 253 30.16 -6.82 12.77
N TYR A 254 29.59 -5.72 13.23
CA TYR A 254 30.17 -4.37 13.10
C TYR A 254 30.80 -3.84 14.38
N GLY A 255 30.55 -4.49 15.53
CA GLY A 255 31.08 -4.12 16.83
C GLY A 255 30.25 -3.08 17.59
N ASP A 256 30.46 -3.02 18.90
CA ASP A 256 29.70 -2.19 19.85
C ASP A 256 29.82 -0.68 19.63
N GLN A 257 30.87 -0.24 18.93
CA GLN A 257 31.08 1.18 18.59
C GLN A 257 30.17 1.63 17.43
N VAL A 258 29.75 0.70 16.59
CA VAL A 258 28.87 0.96 15.44
C VAL A 258 27.41 0.71 15.80
N VAL A 259 27.13 -0.35 16.56
CA VAL A 259 25.77 -0.74 16.94
C VAL A 259 25.66 -0.82 18.45
N SER A 260 24.86 0.07 19.04
CA SER A 260 24.59 0.06 20.47
C SER A 260 23.89 -1.24 20.89
N ALA A 261 24.25 -1.77 22.06
CA ALA A 261 23.55 -2.93 22.62
C ALA A 261 22.10 -2.63 23.03
N ARG A 262 21.77 -1.36 23.28
CA ARG A 262 20.49 -0.94 23.86
C ARG A 262 19.81 0.20 23.11
N GLY A 263 20.49 0.88 22.19
CA GLY A 263 19.94 2.00 21.43
C GLY A 263 19.25 1.58 20.13
N PRO A 264 18.77 2.55 19.35
CA PRO A 264 18.22 2.32 18.01
C PRO A 264 19.26 1.70 17.07
N ILE A 265 18.80 1.07 15.99
CA ILE A 265 19.68 0.56 14.93
C ILE A 265 19.99 1.72 13.96
N PRO A 266 21.27 1.95 13.59
CA PRO A 266 21.60 2.91 12.54
C PRO A 266 20.99 2.48 11.19
N ALA A 267 20.12 3.32 10.62
CA ALA A 267 19.27 2.96 9.49
C ALA A 267 20.02 2.46 8.24
N HIS A 268 21.25 2.94 8.02
CA HIS A 268 22.08 2.55 6.87
C HIS A 268 22.58 1.09 6.87
N LEU A 269 22.44 0.33 7.96
CA LEU A 269 23.01 -1.02 8.11
C LEU A 269 22.06 -2.16 7.75
N LEU A 270 20.84 -1.83 7.30
CA LEU A 270 19.76 -2.80 7.17
C LEU A 270 19.54 -3.27 5.72
N GLY A 271 20.54 -3.10 4.87
CA GLY A 271 20.54 -3.64 3.51
C GLY A 271 19.57 -2.96 2.54
N ASN A 272 18.93 -1.86 2.96
CA ASN A 272 17.97 -1.09 2.19
C ASN A 272 18.14 0.41 2.52
N MET A 273 18.03 1.29 1.52
CA MET A 273 18.21 2.74 1.67
C MET A 273 17.37 3.35 2.80
N TRP A 274 16.14 2.85 3.00
CA TRP A 274 15.17 3.38 3.95
C TRP A 274 15.01 2.52 5.20
N ALA A 275 15.70 1.37 5.26
CA ALA A 275 15.47 0.32 6.25
C ALA A 275 13.99 -0.13 6.33
N GLN A 276 13.27 -0.08 5.21
CA GLN A 276 11.86 -0.51 5.16
C GLN A 276 11.73 -2.03 5.19
N THR A 277 12.71 -2.74 4.62
CA THR A 277 12.83 -4.20 4.60
C THR A 277 14.30 -4.54 4.83
N TRP A 278 14.58 -5.65 5.50
CA TRP A 278 15.93 -6.06 5.93
C TRP A 278 16.36 -7.40 5.33
N SER A 279 15.69 -7.86 4.27
CA SER A 279 16.00 -9.12 3.57
C SER A 279 17.46 -9.23 3.11
N ASN A 280 18.07 -8.11 2.71
CA ASN A 280 19.46 -8.08 2.22
C ASN A 280 20.54 -8.36 3.28
N ILE A 281 20.21 -8.32 4.58
CA ILE A 281 21.14 -8.67 5.66
C ILE A 281 20.96 -10.10 6.18
N GLU A 282 20.06 -10.88 5.57
CA GLU A 282 19.73 -12.25 5.98
C GLU A 282 20.99 -13.12 6.08
N SER A 283 21.87 -13.04 5.08
CA SER A 283 23.07 -13.89 4.95
C SER A 283 23.97 -13.96 6.19
N PHE A 284 24.03 -12.89 7.00
CA PHE A 284 24.85 -12.84 8.21
C PHE A 284 24.04 -12.68 9.49
N THR A 285 22.72 -12.52 9.38
CA THR A 285 21.83 -12.42 10.55
C THR A 285 21.01 -13.69 10.78
N ARG A 286 20.93 -14.60 9.81
CA ARG A 286 20.22 -15.89 9.87
C ARG A 286 20.43 -16.64 11.21
N PRO A 287 19.35 -17.18 11.82
CA PRO A 287 19.40 -18.05 13.00
C PRO A 287 20.35 -19.24 12.89
N TYR A 288 20.20 -20.04 11.84
CA TYR A 288 20.98 -21.26 11.62
C TYR A 288 21.76 -21.16 10.30
N PRO A 289 22.98 -20.58 10.32
CA PRO A 289 23.78 -20.36 9.10
C PRO A 289 24.25 -21.64 8.43
N ASP A 290 24.35 -22.75 9.16
CA ASP A 290 24.76 -24.05 8.63
C ASP A 290 23.66 -24.73 7.79
N LYS A 291 22.42 -24.23 7.85
CA LYS A 291 21.31 -24.72 7.02
C LYS A 291 21.33 -24.06 5.66
N LYS A 292 21.04 -24.85 4.63
CA LYS A 292 20.98 -24.38 3.24
C LYS A 292 19.93 -23.29 3.11
N GLU A 293 20.30 -22.19 2.45
CA GLU A 293 19.37 -21.11 2.14
C GLU A 293 18.32 -21.56 1.14
N MET A 294 17.10 -21.08 1.34
CA MET A 294 16.07 -21.08 0.31
C MET A 294 16.13 -19.79 -0.50
N ASP A 295 17.15 -19.72 -1.35
CA ASP A 295 17.27 -18.73 -2.42
C ASP A 295 17.25 -19.48 -3.75
N VAL A 296 16.22 -19.19 -4.54
CA VAL A 296 15.99 -19.81 -5.85
C VAL A 296 16.68 -19.05 -6.97
N THR A 297 17.35 -17.92 -6.70
CA THR A 297 18.02 -17.08 -7.69
C THR A 297 19.02 -17.87 -8.53
N GLN A 298 19.88 -18.67 -7.90
CA GLN A 298 20.85 -19.47 -8.64
C GLN A 298 20.15 -20.57 -9.45
N ALA A 299 19.12 -21.22 -8.90
CA ALA A 299 18.35 -22.23 -9.61
C ALA A 299 17.63 -21.64 -10.85
N MET A 300 17.07 -20.43 -10.73
CA MET A 300 16.46 -19.70 -11.85
C MET A 300 17.49 -19.40 -12.95
N LYS A 301 18.69 -18.93 -12.56
CA LYS A 301 19.79 -18.67 -13.52
C LYS A 301 20.27 -19.95 -14.19
N ASP A 302 20.47 -21.03 -13.44
CA ASP A 302 20.88 -22.33 -13.97
C ASP A 302 19.84 -22.92 -14.93
N GLN A 303 18.56 -22.62 -14.70
CA GLN A 303 17.44 -23.02 -15.56
C GLN A 303 17.15 -22.01 -16.70
N ASN A 304 18.00 -21.00 -16.90
CA ASN A 304 17.87 -19.96 -17.93
C ASN A 304 16.53 -19.19 -17.87
N TYR A 305 16.08 -18.81 -16.67
CA TYR A 305 14.92 -17.95 -16.51
C TYR A 305 15.12 -16.60 -17.19
N THR A 306 14.03 -16.08 -17.74
CA THR A 306 13.91 -14.72 -18.29
C THR A 306 12.78 -13.99 -17.57
N ALA A 307 12.70 -12.66 -17.69
CA ALA A 307 11.58 -11.90 -17.13
C ALA A 307 10.26 -12.45 -17.68
N LEU A 308 10.19 -12.69 -19.00
CA LEU A 308 9.02 -13.30 -19.64
C LEU A 308 8.62 -14.64 -19.00
N LYS A 309 9.58 -15.50 -18.66
CA LYS A 309 9.29 -16.79 -18.01
C LYS A 309 8.68 -16.59 -16.62
N MET A 310 9.18 -15.64 -15.83
CA MET A 310 8.62 -15.31 -14.51
C MET A 310 7.17 -14.83 -14.62
N PHE A 311 6.87 -13.93 -15.55
CA PHE A 311 5.50 -13.48 -15.81
C PHE A 311 4.59 -14.61 -16.30
N GLN A 312 5.08 -15.51 -17.17
CA GLN A 312 4.31 -16.67 -17.62
C GLN A 312 4.00 -17.66 -16.49
N MET A 313 4.90 -17.81 -15.51
CA MET A 313 4.67 -18.61 -14.32
C MET A 313 3.59 -17.99 -13.44
N SER A 314 3.65 -16.67 -13.24
CA SER A 314 2.60 -15.96 -12.50
C SER A 314 1.23 -16.06 -13.20
N ASP A 315 1.14 -15.86 -14.51
CA ASP A 315 -0.10 -16.09 -15.29
C ASP A 315 -0.62 -17.53 -15.14
N GLU A 316 0.27 -18.52 -15.10
CA GLU A 316 -0.10 -19.91 -14.86
C GLU A 316 -0.63 -20.13 -13.44
N PHE A 317 0.00 -19.54 -12.42
CA PHE A 317 -0.48 -19.59 -11.04
C PHE A 317 -1.92 -19.06 -10.94
N PHE A 318 -2.20 -17.87 -11.47
CA PHE A 318 -3.55 -17.29 -11.45
C PHE A 318 -4.55 -18.18 -12.20
N ARG A 319 -4.20 -18.69 -13.39
CA ARG A 319 -5.08 -19.60 -14.14
C ARG A 319 -5.36 -20.91 -13.40
N SER A 320 -4.39 -21.43 -12.64
CA SER A 320 -4.57 -22.62 -11.82
C SER A 320 -5.68 -22.47 -10.77
N LEU A 321 -5.92 -21.23 -10.33
CA LEU A 321 -6.99 -20.85 -9.41
C LEU A 321 -8.34 -20.61 -10.12
N ASN A 322 -8.46 -20.95 -11.40
CA ASN A 322 -9.65 -20.61 -12.22
C ASN A 322 -9.86 -19.10 -12.37
N LEU A 323 -8.78 -18.31 -12.35
CA LEU A 323 -8.82 -16.87 -12.59
C LEU A 323 -8.51 -16.54 -14.06
N THR A 324 -8.85 -15.31 -14.46
CA THR A 324 -8.72 -14.82 -15.83
C THR A 324 -7.26 -14.85 -16.31
N ALA A 325 -7.01 -15.42 -17.49
CA ALA A 325 -5.71 -15.36 -18.14
C ALA A 325 -5.33 -13.93 -18.57
N MET A 326 -4.04 -13.60 -18.56
CA MET A 326 -3.55 -12.31 -19.04
C MET A 326 -3.88 -12.12 -20.53
N PRO A 327 -4.47 -10.97 -20.92
CA PRO A 327 -4.90 -10.73 -22.31
C PRO A 327 -3.72 -10.50 -23.25
N GLU A 328 -3.92 -10.65 -24.56
CA GLU A 328 -2.87 -10.44 -25.57
C GLU A 328 -2.23 -9.04 -25.51
N LEU A 329 -3.05 -8.00 -25.27
CA LEU A 329 -2.56 -6.63 -25.15
C LEU A 329 -1.59 -6.44 -23.97
N PHE A 330 -1.76 -7.20 -22.88
CA PHE A 330 -0.86 -7.16 -21.74
C PHE A 330 0.56 -7.56 -22.16
N TRP A 331 0.70 -8.70 -22.84
CA TRP A 331 2.01 -9.19 -23.31
C TRP A 331 2.63 -8.28 -24.37
N LYS A 332 1.80 -7.64 -25.20
CA LYS A 332 2.25 -6.77 -26.27
C LYS A 332 2.75 -5.41 -25.78
N ASN A 333 2.07 -4.83 -24.80
CA ASN A 333 2.25 -3.42 -24.43
C ASN A 333 3.01 -3.20 -23.11
N SER A 334 3.16 -4.23 -22.26
CA SER A 334 3.89 -4.13 -21.00
C SER A 334 5.39 -3.96 -21.21
N ILE A 335 6.04 -3.28 -20.27
CA ILE A 335 7.50 -3.16 -20.18
C ILE A 335 7.93 -4.01 -19.00
N ILE A 336 8.43 -5.21 -19.28
CA ILE A 336 8.85 -6.18 -18.26
C ILE A 336 10.38 -6.23 -18.07
N GLU A 337 11.13 -5.48 -18.87
CA GLU A 337 12.59 -5.33 -18.77
C GLU A 337 12.98 -3.88 -19.06
N LYS A 338 14.07 -3.39 -18.46
CA LYS A 338 14.53 -2.01 -18.65
C LYS A 338 14.99 -1.79 -20.11
N PRO A 339 14.37 -0.86 -20.86
CA PRO A 339 14.85 -0.47 -22.18
C PRO A 339 16.22 0.21 -22.10
N SER A 340 17.06 0.01 -23.12
CA SER A 340 18.41 0.59 -23.18
C SER A 340 18.48 1.97 -23.84
N ASP A 341 17.37 2.46 -24.40
CA ASP A 341 17.31 3.61 -25.30
C ASP A 341 16.69 4.87 -24.66
N ARG A 342 16.22 4.79 -23.42
CA ARG A 342 15.52 5.88 -22.73
C ARG A 342 15.56 5.75 -21.21
N ASP A 343 15.37 6.89 -20.56
CA ASP A 343 15.10 6.95 -19.12
C ASP A 343 13.62 6.69 -18.85
N MET A 344 13.33 5.95 -17.78
CA MET A 344 11.98 5.61 -17.36
C MET A 344 11.93 5.46 -15.84
N VAL A 345 10.73 5.55 -15.28
CA VAL A 345 10.49 5.22 -13.87
C VAL A 345 10.59 3.69 -13.73
N CYS A 346 11.65 3.18 -13.10
CA CYS A 346 11.87 1.73 -12.95
C CYS A 346 11.02 1.08 -11.85
N HIS A 347 10.54 1.86 -10.88
CA HIS A 347 9.66 1.36 -9.83
C HIS A 347 8.48 0.58 -10.44
N ALA A 348 8.28 -0.65 -9.97
CA ALA A 348 7.26 -1.56 -10.48
C ALA A 348 5.86 -0.92 -10.33
N SER A 349 5.04 -1.07 -11.37
CA SER A 349 3.64 -0.66 -11.30
C SER A 349 2.77 -1.36 -12.35
N ALA A 350 1.50 -1.57 -11.99
CA ALA A 350 0.45 -2.12 -12.83
C ALA A 350 -0.61 -1.07 -13.21
N TRP A 351 -1.08 -1.12 -14.45
CA TRP A 351 -1.89 -0.07 -15.07
C TRP A 351 -3.21 -0.59 -15.65
N ASP A 352 -4.33 0.04 -15.27
CA ASP A 352 -5.62 -0.05 -15.95
C ASP A 352 -5.80 1.17 -16.88
N PHE A 353 -6.07 0.93 -18.16
CA PHE A 353 -6.34 1.99 -19.14
C PHE A 353 -7.83 2.32 -19.26
N PHE A 354 -8.68 1.76 -18.39
CA PHE A 354 -10.10 2.05 -18.22
C PHE A 354 -10.99 1.76 -19.45
N ASP A 355 -10.45 1.16 -20.51
CA ASP A 355 -11.19 0.75 -21.72
C ASP A 355 -11.72 -0.70 -21.64
N GLY A 356 -11.41 -1.41 -20.54
CA GLY A 356 -11.79 -2.80 -20.29
C GLY A 356 -11.00 -3.83 -21.12
N LYS A 357 -9.92 -3.42 -21.79
CA LYS A 357 -9.14 -4.24 -22.72
C LYS A 357 -7.63 -4.16 -22.46
N ASP A 358 -7.09 -2.97 -22.25
CA ASP A 358 -5.66 -2.72 -22.13
C ASP A 358 -5.25 -2.61 -20.66
N PHE A 359 -4.39 -3.53 -20.24
CA PHE A 359 -3.84 -3.62 -18.90
C PHE A 359 -2.35 -3.91 -19.05
N ARG A 360 -1.50 -3.26 -18.27
CA ARG A 360 -0.04 -3.34 -18.46
C ARG A 360 0.71 -3.40 -17.14
N VAL A 361 1.93 -3.88 -17.18
CA VAL A 361 2.93 -3.71 -16.12
C VAL A 361 4.13 -2.95 -16.67
N LYS A 362 4.76 -2.13 -15.82
CA LYS A 362 6.00 -1.41 -16.09
C LYS A 362 6.99 -1.70 -14.96
N MET A 363 7.99 -2.53 -15.23
CA MET A 363 8.97 -2.98 -14.23
C MET A 363 10.34 -3.27 -14.86
N CYS A 364 11.41 -2.83 -14.20
CA CYS A 364 12.79 -3.12 -14.58
C CYS A 364 13.25 -4.48 -13.98
N THR A 365 12.63 -5.58 -14.42
CA THR A 365 12.77 -6.91 -13.80
C THR A 365 14.21 -7.44 -13.79
N SER A 366 14.66 -7.92 -12.63
CA SER A 366 15.89 -8.71 -12.49
C SER A 366 15.57 -10.19 -12.28
N ILE A 367 16.53 -11.07 -12.60
CA ILE A 367 16.34 -12.53 -12.46
C ILE A 367 16.86 -12.98 -11.10
N ASP A 368 16.01 -12.85 -10.09
CA ASP A 368 16.24 -13.24 -8.70
C ASP A 368 14.92 -13.56 -7.98
N ALA A 369 15.04 -14.06 -6.74
CA ALA A 369 13.90 -14.44 -5.91
C ALA A 369 13.02 -13.24 -5.52
N GLU A 370 13.59 -12.05 -5.30
CA GLU A 370 12.83 -10.84 -4.93
C GLU A 370 11.91 -10.44 -6.08
N TYR A 371 12.43 -10.34 -7.31
CA TYR A 371 11.62 -10.03 -8.48
C TYR A 371 10.64 -11.15 -8.84
N LEU A 372 10.88 -12.40 -8.43
CA LEU A 372 9.87 -13.46 -8.59
C LEU A 372 8.62 -13.15 -7.76
N GLU A 373 8.79 -12.66 -6.53
CA GLU A 373 7.68 -12.21 -5.68
C GLU A 373 7.03 -10.95 -6.25
N THR A 374 7.82 -9.95 -6.65
CA THR A 374 7.33 -8.70 -7.23
C THR A 374 6.51 -8.94 -8.52
N VAL A 375 6.91 -9.89 -9.37
CA VAL A 375 6.11 -10.28 -10.54
C VAL A 375 4.72 -10.78 -10.14
N HIS A 376 4.60 -11.58 -9.07
CA HIS A 376 3.31 -12.05 -8.59
C HIS A 376 2.49 -10.93 -7.92
N HIS A 377 3.16 -10.02 -7.21
CA HIS A 377 2.55 -8.82 -6.67
C HIS A 377 1.88 -7.96 -7.77
N GLU A 378 2.65 -7.55 -8.78
CA GLU A 378 2.16 -6.71 -9.89
C GLU A 378 1.08 -7.40 -10.72
N MET A 379 1.23 -8.71 -10.95
CA MET A 379 0.19 -9.47 -11.64
C MET A 379 -1.08 -9.66 -10.80
N GLY A 380 -0.99 -9.59 -9.47
CA GLY A 380 -2.15 -9.50 -8.58
C GLY A 380 -2.97 -8.23 -8.82
N HIS A 381 -2.30 -7.07 -9.02
CA HIS A 381 -2.98 -5.84 -9.40
C HIS A 381 -3.70 -5.99 -10.74
N VAL A 382 -3.01 -6.51 -11.77
CA VAL A 382 -3.64 -6.76 -13.09
C VAL A 382 -4.81 -7.73 -12.97
N GLN A 383 -4.70 -8.75 -12.12
CA GLN A 383 -5.78 -9.67 -11.90
C GLN A 383 -7.00 -8.99 -11.28
N TYR A 384 -6.81 -8.09 -10.32
CA TYR A 384 -7.88 -7.28 -9.77
C TYR A 384 -8.55 -6.44 -10.88
N TYR A 385 -7.75 -5.79 -11.74
CA TYR A 385 -8.26 -5.04 -12.89
C TYR A 385 -9.16 -5.89 -13.78
N LEU A 386 -8.70 -7.10 -14.11
CA LEU A 386 -9.44 -8.05 -14.94
C LEU A 386 -10.76 -8.51 -14.31
N GLN A 387 -10.85 -8.58 -12.96
CA GLN A 387 -12.07 -9.01 -12.27
C GLN A 387 -13.14 -7.92 -12.23
N TYR A 388 -12.77 -6.66 -11.96
CA TYR A 388 -13.74 -5.58 -11.83
C TYR A 388 -13.98 -4.76 -13.10
N LYS A 389 -13.34 -5.07 -14.23
CA LYS A 389 -13.46 -4.28 -15.48
C LYS A 389 -14.89 -4.12 -16.01
N HIS A 390 -15.83 -4.91 -15.52
CA HIS A 390 -17.26 -4.82 -15.87
C HIS A 390 -18.05 -3.86 -14.99
N GLN A 391 -17.46 -3.38 -13.89
CA GLN A 391 -18.04 -2.34 -13.05
C GLN A 391 -18.00 -0.98 -13.76
N PRO A 392 -18.89 -0.04 -13.38
CA PRO A 392 -18.73 1.37 -13.68
C PRO A 392 -17.31 1.83 -13.34
N VAL A 393 -16.74 2.71 -14.17
CA VAL A 393 -15.36 3.22 -14.07
C VAL A 393 -15.07 3.75 -12.67
N ILE A 394 -16.03 4.41 -12.02
CA ILE A 394 -15.87 4.94 -10.66
C ILE A 394 -15.73 3.86 -9.57
N PHE A 395 -16.12 2.61 -9.86
CA PHE A 395 -15.95 1.44 -8.98
C PHE A 395 -14.79 0.53 -9.38
N ARG A 396 -14.04 0.85 -10.46
CA ARG A 396 -12.82 0.12 -10.86
C ARG A 396 -11.63 0.53 -10.01
N ALA A 397 -11.71 0.15 -8.73
CA ALA A 397 -10.67 0.28 -7.72
C ALA A 397 -10.86 -0.86 -6.70
N GLY A 398 -9.88 -1.05 -5.82
CA GLY A 398 -10.02 -1.95 -4.69
C GLY A 398 -11.14 -1.51 -3.74
N ALA A 399 -11.62 -2.43 -2.91
CA ALA A 399 -12.65 -2.12 -1.92
C ALA A 399 -12.23 -0.96 -0.98
N ASN A 400 -10.95 -0.94 -0.61
CA ASN A 400 -10.18 0.22 -0.16
C ASN A 400 -8.75 0.13 -0.76
N PRO A 401 -7.87 1.13 -0.56
CA PRO A 401 -6.51 1.09 -1.12
C PRO A 401 -5.70 -0.14 -0.70
N GLY A 402 -5.76 -0.56 0.57
CA GLY A 402 -4.99 -1.70 1.07
C GLY A 402 -5.42 -3.05 0.50
N PHE A 403 -6.68 -3.22 0.09
CA PHE A 403 -7.11 -4.44 -0.62
C PHE A 403 -6.37 -4.61 -1.94
N HIS A 404 -6.04 -3.52 -2.62
CA HIS A 404 -5.41 -3.61 -3.93
C HIS A 404 -3.98 -4.16 -3.84
N GLU A 405 -3.24 -3.68 -2.85
CA GLU A 405 -1.88 -4.11 -2.50
C GLU A 405 -1.86 -5.53 -1.93
N ALA A 406 -2.87 -5.91 -1.13
CA ALA A 406 -2.91 -7.20 -0.44
C ALA A 406 -3.07 -8.41 -1.38
N VAL A 407 -3.74 -8.25 -2.53
CA VAL A 407 -4.08 -9.37 -3.42
C VAL A 407 -2.82 -10.00 -3.99
N GLY A 408 -1.92 -9.19 -4.53
CA GLY A 408 -0.64 -9.65 -5.07
C GLY A 408 0.22 -10.32 -4.00
N ASP A 409 0.35 -9.68 -2.84
CA ASP A 409 1.12 -10.21 -1.71
C ASP A 409 0.58 -11.52 -1.16
N THR A 410 -0.75 -11.67 -1.09
CA THR A 410 -1.40 -12.91 -0.65
C THR A 410 -1.01 -14.09 -1.53
N ILE A 411 -0.87 -13.87 -2.84
CA ILE A 411 -0.42 -14.87 -3.80
C ILE A 411 1.07 -15.15 -3.61
N ALA A 412 1.88 -14.10 -3.44
CA ALA A 412 3.31 -14.22 -3.19
C ALA A 412 3.61 -15.11 -1.97
N LEU A 413 2.79 -15.06 -0.90
CA LEU A 413 2.93 -15.97 0.25
C LEU A 413 2.90 -17.45 -0.13
N SER A 414 2.00 -17.87 -1.04
CA SER A 414 1.96 -19.25 -1.52
C SER A 414 3.14 -19.56 -2.45
N VAL A 415 3.52 -18.62 -3.30
CA VAL A 415 4.61 -18.78 -4.27
C VAL A 415 5.97 -18.95 -3.59
N SER A 416 6.21 -18.18 -2.53
CA SER A 416 7.43 -18.25 -1.72
C SER A 416 7.46 -19.46 -0.78
N SER A 417 6.33 -20.19 -0.64
CA SER A 417 6.30 -21.39 0.16
C SER A 417 7.27 -22.44 -0.39
N PRO A 418 8.01 -23.13 0.48
CA PRO A 418 8.91 -24.20 0.03
C PRO A 418 8.21 -25.32 -0.72
N LYS A 419 6.96 -25.59 -0.34
CA LYS A 419 6.08 -26.55 -1.01
C LYS A 419 5.88 -26.15 -2.48
N HIS A 420 5.58 -24.89 -2.74
CA HIS A 420 5.40 -24.38 -4.10
C HIS A 420 6.72 -24.39 -4.89
N LEU A 421 7.81 -23.87 -4.31
CA LEU A 421 9.12 -23.82 -4.96
C LEU A 421 9.64 -25.21 -5.36
N ARG A 422 9.37 -26.25 -4.56
CA ARG A 422 9.63 -27.66 -4.94
C ARG A 422 8.75 -28.10 -6.10
N ARG A 423 7.46 -27.78 -6.05
CA ARG A 423 6.49 -28.17 -7.07
C ARG A 423 6.81 -27.60 -8.45
N VAL A 424 7.33 -26.38 -8.51
CA VAL A 424 7.77 -25.73 -9.76
C VAL A 424 9.23 -26.03 -10.14
N GLY A 425 9.92 -26.87 -9.37
CA GLY A 425 11.28 -27.31 -9.68
C GLY A 425 12.39 -26.28 -9.40
N LEU A 426 12.11 -25.25 -8.60
CA LEU A 426 13.07 -24.24 -8.18
C LEU A 426 13.83 -24.61 -6.89
N SER A 427 13.31 -25.56 -6.13
CA SER A 427 13.96 -26.12 -4.94
C SER A 427 13.93 -27.65 -4.94
N ASN A 428 14.95 -28.28 -4.35
CA ASN A 428 15.08 -29.74 -4.19
C ASN A 428 15.31 -30.07 -2.71
N GLY A 429 14.63 -31.09 -2.16
CA GLY A 429 14.90 -31.57 -0.78
C GLY A 429 13.72 -32.24 -0.08
N GLU A 430 14.01 -32.97 1.00
CA GLU A 430 13.01 -33.52 1.95
C GLU A 430 12.46 -32.41 2.88
N ALA A 431 11.38 -32.74 3.61
CA ALA A 431 10.66 -31.85 4.52
C ALA A 431 11.60 -31.07 5.44
N GLU A 432 11.27 -29.79 5.64
CA GLU A 432 12.06 -28.90 6.48
C GLU A 432 12.08 -29.37 7.93
N ASP A 433 13.28 -29.42 8.50
CA ASP A 433 13.42 -29.46 9.94
C ASP A 433 13.07 -28.10 10.56
N ASP A 434 12.76 -28.10 11.85
CA ASP A 434 12.37 -26.90 12.60
C ASP A 434 13.36 -25.74 12.42
N GLN A 435 14.66 -26.03 12.27
CA GLN A 435 15.69 -25.00 12.08
C GLN A 435 15.56 -24.30 10.71
N THR A 436 15.20 -25.06 9.67
CA THR A 436 14.97 -24.52 8.33
C THR A 436 13.68 -23.72 8.27
N GLU A 437 12.61 -24.20 8.93
CA GLU A 437 11.35 -23.45 9.10
C GLU A 437 11.59 -22.10 9.81
N ILE A 438 12.39 -22.09 10.90
CA ILE A 438 12.75 -20.85 11.59
C ILE A 438 13.54 -19.89 10.69
N ASN A 439 14.47 -20.38 9.86
CA ASN A 439 15.20 -19.51 8.92
C ASN A 439 14.26 -18.89 7.87
N GLN A 440 13.26 -19.63 7.38
CA GLN A 440 12.29 -19.11 6.43
C GLN A 440 11.36 -18.08 7.06
N LEU A 441 10.80 -18.40 8.23
CA LEU A 441 9.99 -17.45 8.98
C LEU A 441 10.80 -16.21 9.32
N TYR A 442 12.08 -16.36 9.68
CA TYR A 442 12.99 -15.23 9.91
C TYR A 442 13.13 -14.37 8.64
N LYS A 443 13.41 -14.97 7.49
CA LYS A 443 13.50 -14.28 6.18
C LYS A 443 12.22 -13.52 5.85
N MET A 444 11.06 -14.14 6.07
CA MET A 444 9.76 -13.48 5.91
C MET A 444 9.54 -12.37 6.95
N GLY A 445 10.02 -12.56 8.19
CA GLY A 445 9.86 -11.61 9.28
C GLY A 445 10.65 -10.32 9.05
N ILE A 446 11.89 -10.45 8.60
CA ILE A 446 12.75 -9.30 8.23
C ILE A 446 12.34 -8.62 6.93
N ASP A 447 11.31 -9.10 6.25
CA ASP A 447 10.66 -8.40 5.14
C ASP A 447 9.30 -7.81 5.58
N LYS A 448 8.38 -8.67 6.05
CA LYS A 448 6.99 -8.30 6.34
C LYS A 448 6.78 -7.62 7.68
N ILE A 449 7.34 -8.15 8.78
CA ILE A 449 7.10 -7.58 10.12
C ILE A 449 7.78 -6.23 10.28
N VAL A 450 8.99 -6.09 9.74
CA VAL A 450 9.79 -4.88 9.91
C VAL A 450 9.30 -3.70 9.07
N PHE A 451 8.54 -4.00 8.01
CA PHE A 451 7.91 -3.02 7.13
C PHE A 451 6.71 -2.33 7.77
N LEU A 452 5.95 -3.01 8.64
CA LEU A 452 4.76 -2.43 9.28
C LEU A 452 5.03 -1.09 9.99
N PRO A 453 6.02 -0.97 10.91
CA PRO A 453 6.28 0.32 11.55
C PRO A 453 6.94 1.34 10.61
N PHE A 454 7.56 0.91 9.51
CA PHE A 454 7.99 1.82 8.44
C PHE A 454 6.79 2.50 7.79
N ALA A 455 5.85 1.68 7.33
CA ALA A 455 4.67 2.16 6.64
C ALA A 455 3.81 3.05 7.54
N TYR A 456 3.67 2.67 8.81
CA TYR A 456 2.95 3.46 9.79
C TYR A 456 3.57 4.84 10.02
N THR A 457 4.90 4.89 10.13
CA THR A 457 5.65 6.14 10.35
C THR A 457 5.43 7.15 9.23
N LEU A 458 5.46 6.73 7.97
CA LEU A 458 5.36 7.64 6.82
C LEU A 458 4.03 8.40 6.78
N ASP A 459 2.92 7.70 7.00
CA ASP A 459 1.61 8.36 6.96
C ASP A 459 1.26 9.07 8.25
N LEU A 460 1.69 8.61 9.42
CA LEU A 460 1.61 9.42 10.62
C LEU A 460 2.34 10.76 10.48
N PHE A 461 3.54 10.73 9.88
CA PHE A 461 4.29 11.94 9.57
C PHE A 461 3.48 12.86 8.63
N ARG A 462 3.00 12.33 7.50
CA ARG A 462 2.26 13.12 6.51
C ARG A 462 0.93 13.63 7.06
N TYR A 463 0.21 12.86 7.86
CA TYR A 463 -1.02 13.31 8.52
C TYR A 463 -0.74 14.48 9.44
N GLY A 464 0.34 14.43 10.21
CA GLY A 464 0.79 15.56 11.04
C GLY A 464 1.09 16.81 10.21
N VAL A 465 1.75 16.65 9.06
CA VAL A 465 2.03 17.74 8.11
C VAL A 465 0.73 18.34 7.55
N PHE A 466 -0.17 17.51 7.03
CA PHE A 466 -1.42 17.98 6.43
C PHE A 466 -2.34 18.65 7.46
N ARG A 467 -2.37 18.17 8.70
CA ARG A 467 -3.11 18.79 9.81
C ARG A 467 -2.47 20.07 10.34
N GLY A 468 -1.22 20.35 9.97
CA GLY A 468 -0.44 21.46 10.49
C GLY A 468 0.08 21.24 11.92
N THR A 469 -0.05 20.04 12.48
CA THR A 469 0.58 19.71 13.77
C THR A 469 2.08 19.50 13.60
N THR A 470 2.55 19.19 12.39
CA THR A 470 3.97 19.29 12.01
C THR A 470 4.17 20.55 11.18
N ALA A 471 4.86 21.54 11.72
CA ALA A 471 5.20 22.74 10.99
C ALA A 471 6.40 22.47 10.05
N PRO A 472 6.59 23.26 8.97
CA PRO A 472 7.74 23.10 8.09
C PRO A 472 9.07 23.02 8.84
N GLU A 473 9.30 23.91 9.80
CA GLU A 473 10.49 23.94 10.67
C GLU A 473 10.68 22.71 11.57
N ASP A 474 9.75 21.77 11.59
CA ASP A 474 9.80 20.53 12.37
C ASP A 474 9.74 19.27 11.49
N TYR A 475 9.73 19.39 10.16
CA TYR A 475 9.54 18.25 9.26
C TYR A 475 10.55 17.13 9.50
N ASN A 476 11.84 17.46 9.50
CA ASN A 476 12.86 16.42 9.58
C ASN A 476 12.96 15.85 11.00
N CYS A 477 12.85 16.71 12.01
CA CYS A 477 12.78 16.31 13.41
C CYS A 477 11.60 15.36 13.69
N HIS A 478 10.38 15.70 13.26
CA HIS A 478 9.21 14.87 13.51
C HIS A 478 9.30 13.51 12.81
N TYR A 479 9.76 13.49 11.56
CA TYR A 479 10.01 12.24 10.83
C TYR A 479 10.96 11.32 11.61
N TRP A 480 12.11 11.83 12.07
CA TRP A 480 13.05 11.02 12.86
C TRP A 480 12.55 10.64 14.24
N ASN A 481 11.75 11.49 14.89
CA ASN A 481 11.10 11.15 16.15
C ASN A 481 10.14 9.96 16.01
N LEU A 482 9.36 9.92 14.92
CA LEU A 482 8.49 8.78 14.62
C LEU A 482 9.30 7.52 14.27
N ARG A 483 10.34 7.67 13.44
CA ARG A 483 11.28 6.58 13.10
C ARG A 483 11.93 5.96 14.35
N GLU A 484 12.33 6.78 15.31
CA GLU A 484 12.88 6.29 16.56
C GLU A 484 11.81 5.63 17.42
N SER A 485 10.68 6.31 17.68
CA SER A 485 9.66 5.83 18.62
C SER A 485 8.90 4.58 18.14
N LEU A 486 8.72 4.40 16.84
CA LEU A 486 7.97 3.27 16.26
C LEU A 486 8.90 2.17 15.73
N GLN A 487 10.00 2.53 15.05
CA GLN A 487 10.91 1.54 14.45
C GLN A 487 12.20 1.31 15.24
N GLY A 488 12.54 2.14 16.23
CA GLY A 488 13.84 2.01 16.89
C GLY A 488 15.00 2.17 15.92
N MET A 489 14.87 3.15 15.02
CA MET A 489 15.88 3.52 14.02
C MET A 489 16.45 4.90 14.32
N GLU A 490 17.73 5.08 14.03
CA GLU A 490 18.39 6.39 14.08
C GLU A 490 19.13 6.70 12.77
N PRO A 491 19.29 7.99 12.40
CA PRO A 491 20.11 8.36 11.26
C PRO A 491 21.58 8.04 11.56
N PRO A 492 22.41 7.71 10.56
CA PRO A 492 23.82 7.38 10.77
C PRO A 492 24.72 8.60 11.03
N VAL A 493 24.16 9.80 10.89
CA VAL A 493 24.79 11.09 11.19
C VAL A 493 23.76 12.02 11.83
N ASN A 494 24.21 13.05 12.55
CA ASN A 494 23.31 14.10 13.01
C ASN A 494 22.60 14.75 11.82
N ARG A 495 21.33 15.10 12.00
CA ARG A 495 20.47 15.74 10.99
C ARG A 495 19.99 17.09 11.49
N THR A 496 19.65 17.97 10.56
CA THR A 496 19.06 19.29 10.86
C THR A 496 17.81 19.50 10.00
N GLU A 497 17.20 20.68 10.07
CA GLU A 497 16.10 21.07 9.19
C GLU A 497 16.55 21.62 7.83
N GLU A 498 17.87 21.72 7.59
CA GLU A 498 18.40 21.87 6.22
C GLU A 498 18.23 20.57 5.41
N ASP A 499 18.05 19.44 6.12
CA ASP A 499 17.73 18.15 5.54
C ASP A 499 16.21 17.98 5.38
N PHE A 500 15.81 17.06 4.51
CA PHE A 500 14.42 16.62 4.39
C PHE A 500 14.36 15.14 4.00
N ASP A 501 14.56 14.28 4.99
CA ASP A 501 14.83 12.86 4.76
C ASP A 501 13.60 12.07 4.32
N ALA A 502 12.39 12.51 4.69
CA ALA A 502 11.14 11.88 4.26
C ALA A 502 10.98 11.87 2.73
N ALA A 503 11.34 12.96 2.03
CA ALA A 503 11.26 13.03 0.57
C ALA A 503 12.32 12.21 -0.17
N ALA A 504 13.33 11.71 0.52
CA ALA A 504 14.26 10.73 -0.05
C ALA A 504 13.62 9.36 -0.27
N LYS A 505 12.31 9.20 0.01
CA LYS A 505 11.44 8.08 -0.36
C LYS A 505 10.48 8.46 -1.48
N TYR A 506 10.40 7.62 -2.51
CA TYR A 506 9.59 7.86 -3.72
C TYR A 506 8.16 8.32 -3.43
N HIS A 507 7.41 7.56 -2.60
CA HIS A 507 6.00 7.81 -2.31
C HIS A 507 5.70 9.17 -1.66
N VAL A 508 6.68 9.77 -0.95
CA VAL A 508 6.55 11.12 -0.40
C VAL A 508 6.71 12.17 -1.50
N SER A 509 7.64 11.95 -2.43
CA SER A 509 7.91 12.83 -3.57
C SER A 509 6.90 12.68 -4.72
N ALA A 510 6.15 11.57 -4.76
CA ALA A 510 5.22 11.21 -5.83
C ALA A 510 3.73 11.28 -5.42
N ASP A 511 3.42 11.87 -4.26
CA ASP A 511 2.03 12.01 -3.78
C ASP A 511 1.26 10.67 -3.72
N VAL A 512 1.91 9.62 -3.20
CA VAL A 512 1.29 8.30 -3.07
C VAL A 512 1.07 7.99 -1.59
N GLU A 513 -0.19 7.91 -1.16
CA GLU A 513 -0.60 7.47 0.19
C GLU A 513 0.03 6.11 0.56
N TYR A 514 0.39 5.90 1.83
CA TYR A 514 1.23 4.76 2.25
C TYR A 514 0.56 3.81 3.24
N ALA A 515 -0.52 4.22 3.92
CA ALA A 515 -1.26 3.34 4.82
C ALA A 515 -1.89 2.16 4.07
N ARG A 516 -2.06 2.23 2.74
CA ARG A 516 -2.39 1.07 1.89
C ARG A 516 -1.46 -0.11 2.11
N TYR A 517 -0.16 0.14 2.27
CA TYR A 517 0.82 -0.93 2.45
C TYR A 517 0.77 -1.49 3.88
N TYR A 518 0.53 -0.63 4.88
CA TYR A 518 0.30 -1.08 6.24
C TYR A 518 -0.91 -2.02 6.31
N VAL A 519 -2.05 -1.58 5.77
CA VAL A 519 -3.28 -2.37 5.70
C VAL A 519 -3.02 -3.68 4.94
N SER A 520 -2.34 -3.60 3.79
CA SER A 520 -1.97 -4.78 3.00
C SER A 520 -1.22 -5.83 3.81
N PHE A 521 -0.20 -5.41 4.55
CA PHE A 521 0.67 -6.32 5.31
C PHE A 521 -0.04 -6.97 6.49
N ILE A 522 -1.19 -6.44 6.92
CA ILE A 522 -2.08 -7.09 7.87
C ILE A 522 -3.06 -8.02 7.14
N ILE A 523 -3.86 -7.48 6.22
CA ILE A 523 -4.99 -8.21 5.65
C ILE A 523 -4.57 -9.31 4.67
N GLN A 524 -3.36 -9.25 4.08
CA GLN A 524 -2.86 -10.33 3.24
C GLN A 524 -2.78 -11.66 4.00
N PHE A 525 -2.49 -11.63 5.31
CA PHE A 525 -2.49 -12.83 6.14
C PHE A 525 -3.90 -13.27 6.53
N GLN A 526 -4.86 -12.35 6.65
CA GLN A 526 -6.28 -12.72 6.80
C GLN A 526 -6.80 -13.40 5.53
N PHE A 527 -6.48 -12.85 4.35
CA PHE A 527 -6.84 -13.44 3.06
C PHE A 527 -6.16 -14.80 2.88
N HIS A 528 -4.85 -14.87 3.12
CA HIS A 528 -4.08 -16.12 3.02
C HIS A 528 -4.69 -17.20 3.92
N ARG A 529 -4.95 -16.89 5.20
CA ARG A 529 -5.61 -17.80 6.14
C ARG A 529 -6.94 -18.33 5.60
N ALA A 530 -7.83 -17.46 5.12
CA ALA A 530 -9.12 -17.87 4.57
C ALA A 530 -8.98 -18.74 3.32
N LEU A 531 -8.10 -18.35 2.39
CA LEU A 531 -7.85 -19.09 1.14
C LEU A 531 -7.23 -20.46 1.41
N CYS A 532 -6.33 -20.57 2.39
CA CYS A 532 -5.72 -21.83 2.80
C CYS A 532 -6.72 -22.79 3.45
N GLN A 533 -7.69 -22.28 4.22
CA GLN A 533 -8.82 -23.09 4.71
C GLN A 533 -9.66 -23.62 3.56
N LEU A 534 -10.00 -22.76 2.59
CA LEU A 534 -10.77 -23.15 1.40
C LEU A 534 -10.02 -24.14 0.49
N ALA A 535 -8.70 -24.05 0.43
CA ALA A 535 -7.84 -25.02 -0.26
C ALA A 535 -7.68 -26.34 0.51
N GLY A 536 -8.09 -26.41 1.78
CA GLY A 536 -7.86 -27.56 2.65
C GLY A 536 -6.39 -27.73 3.04
N GLU A 537 -5.60 -26.68 2.91
CA GLU A 537 -4.14 -26.63 3.14
C GLU A 537 -3.79 -26.20 4.57
N TYR A 538 -4.72 -25.51 5.25
CA TYR A 538 -4.57 -25.07 6.63
C TYR A 538 -5.81 -25.46 7.46
N VAL A 539 -5.57 -25.92 8.69
CA VAL A 539 -6.59 -26.18 9.70
C VAL A 539 -6.11 -25.60 11.03
N PRO A 540 -6.88 -24.74 11.71
CA PRO A 540 -6.49 -24.21 13.01
C PRO A 540 -6.14 -25.32 14.00
N GLU A 541 -5.03 -25.15 14.73
CA GLU A 541 -4.50 -26.10 15.73
C GLU A 541 -4.07 -27.49 15.18
N ASP A 542 -3.98 -27.66 13.85
CA ASP A 542 -3.38 -28.84 13.22
C ASP A 542 -1.92 -28.58 12.84
N PHE A 543 -0.99 -29.16 13.59
CA PHE A 543 0.45 -29.01 13.36
C PHE A 543 0.95 -29.66 12.05
N THR A 544 0.13 -30.45 11.37
CA THR A 544 0.45 -31.03 10.05
C THR A 544 -0.01 -30.17 8.88
N LYS A 545 -0.82 -29.14 9.15
CA LYS A 545 -1.39 -28.19 8.18
C LYS A 545 -1.24 -26.77 8.69
N LYS A 546 0.01 -26.33 8.82
CA LYS A 546 0.36 -25.00 9.31
C LYS A 546 0.12 -23.94 8.23
N LEU A 547 -0.16 -22.72 8.66
CA LEU A 547 -0.37 -21.60 7.73
C LEU A 547 0.90 -21.27 6.91
N VAL A 548 2.08 -21.41 7.51
CA VAL A 548 3.39 -21.20 6.84
C VAL A 548 3.64 -22.16 5.68
N ASP A 549 3.04 -23.36 5.71
CA ASP A 549 3.24 -24.40 4.70
C ASP A 549 2.23 -24.34 3.55
N CYS A 550 1.27 -23.40 3.63
CA CYS A 550 0.14 -23.35 2.71
C CYS A 550 0.57 -22.96 1.28
N ASP A 551 0.13 -23.77 0.31
CA ASP A 551 0.20 -23.45 -1.11
C ASP A 551 -1.19 -23.57 -1.74
N ILE A 552 -1.82 -22.44 -2.08
CA ILE A 552 -3.16 -22.45 -2.69
C ILE A 552 -3.15 -22.82 -4.17
N TYR A 553 -1.99 -23.04 -4.79
CA TYR A 553 -1.85 -23.37 -6.22
C TYR A 553 -2.72 -24.58 -6.62
N GLN A 554 -3.48 -24.42 -7.72
CA GLN A 554 -4.50 -25.34 -8.23
C GLN A 554 -5.78 -25.48 -7.37
N SER A 555 -5.98 -24.63 -6.36
CA SER A 555 -7.24 -24.57 -5.60
C SER A 555 -8.28 -23.70 -6.30
N VAL A 556 -9.13 -24.33 -7.12
CA VAL A 556 -10.29 -23.67 -7.74
C VAL A 556 -11.27 -23.11 -6.69
N ALA A 557 -11.39 -23.76 -5.53
CA ALA A 557 -12.26 -23.30 -4.45
C ALA A 557 -11.77 -21.95 -3.88
N ALA A 558 -10.48 -21.85 -3.56
CA ALA A 558 -9.87 -20.61 -3.08
C ALA A 558 -9.94 -19.51 -4.15
N GLY A 559 -9.62 -19.83 -5.41
CA GLY A 559 -9.68 -18.87 -6.50
C GLY A 559 -11.09 -18.34 -6.82
N ASN A 560 -12.12 -19.18 -6.73
CA ASN A 560 -13.50 -18.72 -6.88
C ASN A 560 -13.91 -17.74 -5.77
N ALA A 561 -13.52 -18.01 -4.51
CA ALA A 561 -13.78 -17.09 -3.40
C ALA A 561 -13.04 -15.77 -3.58
N LEU A 562 -11.76 -15.82 -3.96
CA LEU A 562 -10.98 -14.62 -4.29
C LEU A 562 -11.64 -13.82 -5.42
N SER A 563 -12.00 -14.46 -6.54
CA SER A 563 -12.69 -13.82 -7.67
C SER A 563 -13.98 -13.12 -7.26
N ASN A 564 -14.77 -13.73 -6.36
CA ASN A 564 -16.03 -13.14 -5.90
C ASN A 564 -15.81 -11.82 -5.14
N MET A 565 -14.80 -11.76 -4.26
CA MET A 565 -14.40 -10.52 -3.61
C MET A 565 -13.89 -9.49 -4.62
N LEU A 566 -12.98 -9.88 -5.51
CA LEU A 566 -12.35 -8.95 -6.47
C LEU A 566 -13.36 -8.33 -7.46
N LYS A 567 -14.38 -9.08 -7.87
CA LYS A 567 -15.45 -8.56 -8.77
C LYS A 567 -16.26 -7.42 -8.15
N MET A 568 -16.26 -7.29 -6.82
CA MET A 568 -16.97 -6.20 -6.14
C MET A 568 -16.31 -4.84 -6.42
N GLY A 569 -15.00 -4.80 -6.67
CA GLY A 569 -14.25 -3.55 -6.77
C GLY A 569 -14.56 -2.62 -5.59
N SER A 570 -14.78 -1.33 -5.87
CA SER A 570 -15.22 -0.35 -4.87
C SER A 570 -16.74 -0.15 -4.85
N SER A 571 -17.56 -1.09 -5.36
CA SER A 571 -19.03 -0.95 -5.42
C SER A 571 -19.73 -1.09 -4.07
N LYS A 572 -19.03 -1.66 -3.07
CA LYS A 572 -19.52 -1.90 -1.71
C LYS A 572 -18.52 -1.36 -0.69
N PRO A 573 -18.94 -1.05 0.55
CA PRO A 573 -18.03 -0.81 1.66
C PRO A 573 -17.07 -1.99 1.83
N TRP A 574 -15.79 -1.71 2.13
CA TRP A 574 -14.78 -2.76 2.23
C TRP A 574 -15.06 -3.86 3.26
N PRO A 575 -15.79 -3.64 4.38
CA PRO A 575 -16.13 -4.74 5.30
C PRO A 575 -16.96 -5.84 4.64
N ASP A 576 -17.78 -5.50 3.63
CA ASP A 576 -18.56 -6.48 2.88
C ASP A 576 -17.66 -7.32 1.96
N ALA A 577 -16.61 -6.72 1.39
CA ALA A 577 -15.61 -7.43 0.59
C ALA A 577 -14.74 -8.34 1.48
N MET A 578 -14.32 -7.86 2.66
CA MET A 578 -13.62 -8.68 3.67
C MET A 578 -14.46 -9.91 4.05
N GLU A 579 -15.75 -9.72 4.32
CA GLU A 579 -16.66 -10.79 4.74
C GLU A 579 -16.89 -11.82 3.64
N ALA A 580 -16.98 -11.38 2.39
CA ALA A 580 -17.16 -12.26 1.24
C ALA A 580 -16.02 -13.28 1.05
N LEU A 581 -14.79 -12.93 1.49
CA LEU A 581 -13.63 -13.84 1.43
C LEU A 581 -13.36 -14.54 2.76
N THR A 582 -13.37 -13.81 3.87
CA THR A 582 -12.86 -14.27 5.16
C THR A 582 -13.95 -14.66 6.16
N GLY A 583 -15.20 -14.26 5.91
CA GLY A 583 -16.29 -14.34 6.89
C GLY A 583 -16.17 -13.34 8.04
N GLN A 584 -15.20 -12.42 8.01
CA GLN A 584 -14.96 -11.38 9.02
C GLN A 584 -15.22 -10.00 8.41
N ARG A 585 -15.55 -9.02 9.25
CA ARG A 585 -15.83 -7.63 8.81
C ARG A 585 -14.76 -6.62 9.23
N LEU A 586 -13.79 -7.04 10.05
CA LEU A 586 -12.76 -6.18 10.63
C LEU A 586 -11.37 -6.61 10.16
N MET A 587 -10.44 -5.67 10.13
CA MET A 587 -9.01 -5.98 10.02
C MET A 587 -8.53 -6.63 11.31
N SER A 588 -7.68 -7.64 11.20
CA SER A 588 -7.12 -8.37 12.35
C SER A 588 -5.70 -8.85 12.04
N ALA A 589 -4.80 -8.67 13.00
CA ALA A 589 -3.43 -9.18 12.95
C ALA A 589 -3.34 -10.70 13.25
N ASP A 590 -4.44 -11.37 13.59
CA ASP A 590 -4.44 -12.78 14.03
C ASP A 590 -3.77 -13.71 13.02
N GLY A 591 -4.06 -13.55 11.73
CA GLY A 591 -3.45 -14.38 10.67
C GLY A 591 -1.94 -14.19 10.58
N LEU A 592 -1.46 -12.95 10.75
CA LEU A 592 -0.04 -12.61 10.74
C LEU A 592 0.66 -13.15 11.99
N LEU A 593 0.09 -12.92 13.17
CA LEU A 593 0.64 -13.41 14.43
C LEU A 593 0.66 -14.94 14.50
N GLU A 594 -0.35 -15.60 13.94
CA GLU A 594 -0.38 -17.05 13.80
C GLU A 594 0.72 -17.56 12.86
N TYR A 595 0.89 -16.94 11.69
CA TYR A 595 1.94 -17.29 10.73
C TYR A 595 3.33 -17.22 11.37
N PHE A 596 3.62 -16.16 12.12
CA PHE A 596 4.93 -15.92 12.73
C PHE A 596 5.09 -16.46 14.15
N ARG A 597 4.12 -17.20 14.70
CA ARG A 597 4.16 -17.72 16.07
C ARG A 597 5.43 -18.53 16.37
N PRO A 598 5.87 -19.48 15.51
CA PRO A 598 7.07 -20.26 15.80
C PRO A 598 8.33 -19.39 15.86
N LEU A 599 8.43 -18.38 14.99
CA LEU A 599 9.54 -17.42 15.02
C LEU A 599 9.49 -16.55 16.29
N HIS A 600 8.30 -16.08 16.69
CA HIS A 600 8.16 -15.25 17.88
C HIS A 600 8.67 -15.97 19.12
N GLU A 601 8.23 -17.22 19.33
CA GLU A 601 8.64 -18.04 20.46
C GLU A 601 10.15 -18.32 20.43
N TRP A 602 10.69 -18.61 19.25
CA TRP A 602 12.12 -18.80 19.07
C TRP A 602 12.94 -17.54 19.39
N LEU A 603 12.52 -16.36 18.92
CA LEU A 603 13.18 -15.09 19.17
C LEU A 603 13.16 -14.74 20.67
N GLN A 604 12.04 -14.97 21.36
CA GLN A 604 11.94 -14.77 22.81
C GLN A 604 12.94 -15.63 23.57
N ALA A 605 13.01 -16.92 23.25
CA ALA A 605 13.94 -17.85 23.87
C ALA A 605 15.40 -17.47 23.57
N GLU A 606 15.71 -17.11 22.33
CA GLU A 606 17.05 -16.74 21.90
C GLU A 606 17.52 -15.43 22.55
N ASN A 607 16.70 -14.38 22.51
CA ASN A 607 17.02 -13.09 23.14
C ASN A 607 17.17 -13.22 24.66
N GLN A 608 16.37 -14.08 25.31
CA GLN A 608 16.54 -14.38 26.73
C GLN A 608 17.85 -15.12 26.99
N ARG A 609 18.21 -16.09 26.14
CA ARG A 609 19.45 -16.87 26.25
C ARG A 609 20.70 -16.01 26.07
N THR A 610 20.66 -15.02 25.18
CA THR A 610 21.76 -14.09 24.91
C THR A 610 21.74 -12.85 25.81
N GLY A 611 20.65 -12.60 26.54
CA GLY A 611 20.51 -11.47 27.45
C GLY A 611 20.32 -10.13 26.74
N GLU A 612 19.67 -10.13 25.57
CA GLU A 612 19.46 -8.91 24.79
C GLU A 612 18.40 -8.00 25.42
N HIS A 613 18.63 -6.69 25.29
CA HIS A 613 17.63 -5.70 25.65
C HIS A 613 16.48 -5.72 24.63
N ILE A 614 15.24 -5.84 25.07
CA ILE A 614 14.06 -5.72 24.20
C ILE A 614 13.60 -4.26 24.18
N GLY A 615 13.34 -3.73 22.99
CA GLY A 615 13.14 -2.30 22.77
C GLY A 615 14.47 -1.53 22.71
N TRP A 616 14.40 -0.21 22.83
CA TRP A 616 15.55 0.66 22.70
C TRP A 616 15.50 1.85 23.66
N GLU A 617 16.67 2.25 24.14
CA GLU A 617 16.91 3.53 24.80
C GLU A 617 16.89 4.68 23.77
N PRO A 618 16.70 5.94 24.20
CA PRO A 618 16.71 7.07 23.29
C PRO A 618 17.99 7.18 22.46
N SER A 619 17.86 7.62 21.21
CA SER A 619 18.99 7.86 20.32
C SER A 619 19.96 8.88 20.91
N LYS A 620 21.25 8.67 20.65
CA LYS A 620 22.30 9.66 20.93
C LYS A 620 22.51 10.62 19.76
N MET A 621 21.91 10.34 18.61
CA MET A 621 22.01 11.15 17.40
C MET A 621 21.14 12.38 17.54
N GLN A 622 21.68 13.53 17.16
CA GLN A 622 20.94 14.77 17.17
C GLN A 622 20.24 14.96 15.84
N TYR A 623 18.91 14.87 15.85
CA TYR A 623 18.04 15.18 14.70
C TYR A 623 16.91 16.17 15.07
N CYS A 624 16.75 16.48 16.37
CA CYS A 624 15.85 17.50 16.89
C CYS A 624 16.58 18.39 17.90
N THR A 625 16.24 19.68 17.95
CA THR A 625 16.60 20.54 19.08
C THR A 625 15.71 20.24 20.31
N ALA A 626 16.07 20.77 21.48
CA ALA A 626 15.28 20.60 22.69
C ALA A 626 13.91 21.28 22.57
N GLU A 627 13.87 22.44 21.91
CA GLU A 627 12.65 23.20 21.65
C GLU A 627 11.70 22.44 20.73
N GLN A 628 12.22 21.83 19.65
CA GLN A 628 11.40 21.03 18.73
C GLN A 628 10.80 19.81 19.44
N ARG A 629 11.57 19.10 20.26
CA ARG A 629 11.03 17.96 21.05
C ARG A 629 9.92 18.40 21.99
N ALA A 630 10.13 19.48 22.73
CA ALA A 630 9.12 20.03 23.62
C ALA A 630 7.84 20.46 22.87
N ALA A 631 7.98 21.02 21.67
CA ALA A 631 6.84 21.38 20.83
C ALA A 631 6.06 20.16 20.34
N LEU A 632 6.74 19.10 19.88
CA LEU A 632 6.11 17.85 19.45
C LEU A 632 5.40 17.15 20.62
N GLU A 633 6.02 17.08 21.80
CA GLU A 633 5.42 16.49 23.00
C GLU A 633 4.17 17.25 23.45
N ALA A 634 4.22 18.59 23.45
CA ALA A 634 3.07 19.42 23.81
C ALA A 634 1.88 19.22 22.86
N LYS A 635 2.14 19.10 21.55
CA LYS A 635 1.10 18.85 20.54
C LYS A 635 0.49 17.45 20.67
N ALA A 636 1.30 16.43 20.92
CA ALA A 636 0.81 15.05 21.16
C ALA A 636 -0.07 14.96 22.43
N ALA A 637 0.29 15.70 23.48
CA ALA A 637 -0.52 15.79 24.70
C ALA A 637 -1.87 16.48 24.45
N ASP A 638 -1.92 17.48 23.58
CA ASP A 638 -3.18 18.17 23.22
C ASP A 638 -4.09 17.28 22.35
N GLU A 639 -3.53 16.52 21.40
CA GLU A 639 -4.27 15.55 20.58
C GLU A 639 -4.86 14.40 21.41
N SER A 640 -4.08 13.81 22.33
CA SER A 640 -4.57 12.74 23.22
C SER A 640 -5.68 13.23 24.17
N ASN A 641 -5.63 14.48 24.62
CA ASN A 641 -6.70 15.09 25.41
C ASN A 641 -7.96 15.38 24.58
N LYS A 642 -7.83 15.73 23.29
CA LYS A 642 -8.98 15.89 22.38
C LYS A 642 -9.65 14.56 22.06
N HIS A 643 -8.86 13.52 21.78
CA HIS A 643 -9.37 12.19 21.44
C HIS A 643 -10.10 11.54 22.63
N SER A 644 -9.63 11.75 23.86
CA SER A 644 -10.30 11.27 25.09
C SER A 644 -11.56 12.06 25.43
N ALA A 645 -11.65 13.33 25.04
CA ALA A 645 -12.85 14.14 25.18
C ALA A 645 -13.96 13.76 24.16
N GLU A 646 -13.59 13.35 22.94
CA GLU A 646 -14.55 12.93 21.91
C GLU A 646 -15.11 11.51 22.16
N THR A 647 -14.31 10.59 22.70
CA THR A 647 -14.78 9.23 23.09
C THR A 647 -15.70 9.24 24.32
N THR A 648 -15.60 10.25 25.18
CA THR A 648 -16.50 10.38 26.35
C THR A 648 -17.85 10.99 25.99
N THR A 649 -17.96 11.76 24.91
CA THR A 649 -19.23 12.30 24.41
C THR A 649 -20.00 11.32 23.53
N GLU A 650 -19.35 10.42 22.77
CA GLU A 650 -20.05 9.39 21.97
C GLU A 650 -20.56 8.20 22.80
N SER A 651 -20.01 7.95 23.99
CA SER A 651 -20.53 6.93 24.91
C SER A 651 -21.72 7.38 25.76
N SER A 652 -22.19 8.62 25.57
CA SER A 652 -23.30 9.23 26.33
C SER A 652 -24.47 9.74 25.46
N THR A 653 -24.57 9.29 24.21
CA THR A 653 -25.75 9.42 23.33
C THR A 653 -26.06 8.08 22.68
#